data_AF-A0A821ADK1-F1
#
_entry.id   AF-A0A821ADK1-F1
#
_cell.length_a   1.000
_cell.length_b   1.000
_cell.length_c   1.000
_cell.angle_alpha   90.00
_cell.angle_beta   90.00
_cell.angle_gamma   90.00
#
_symmetry.space_group_name_H-M   'P 1'
#
loop_
_entity.id
_entity.type
_entity.pdbx_description
1 polymer ?
#
loop_
_entity_poly.entity_id
_entity_poly.type
_entity_poly.pdbx_seq_one_letter_code
_entity_poly.pdbx_strand_id
1 'polypeptide(L)'
;MTLYTNNSIRAPAALFPEKNECRLKFLHGAFVHKLIQHAKYLLTQTDENLCLRIMHSLKSMVKSNTEFETIGQSLRLKLLRRYFSDDTQYLKSIHQAVKDEDAIERLRLTQNELNKQGASDLVVELFISHSSINILEESIHLAIALLEGGNTEVQKSIFRRLNECEIASEKFFQVFYDKMYTAQKILKSMSSITNDTHIENDDYDDGVFTSRLDLISPNISSTTNDNRSSAIPTTEEKTTLNSSANSSLKLQQNVHSNINEMEPLQALEARTTTHQTPSQSEPKRNSIHEIMDVLDFQSQHRRPKLVFELRIMQPILRFLQLLCENHNPEFQNYLRLQTKHKTNYNLVCETLKFLDSICGSQTGLLGLLGNYINEDNVDLINQALITLTEYCQGPCRDNQDSIVNHESNGIDIIIAIVLNDITPLNQKNYDLVLELKDNASKLLLAVMESRDDSTNAERILRNITPVSQLLDVGCQIYARGKEQDTEPKEDTNDEIIHDEESNDDTSNVAKTVGHNMYILTYQLARHNRELEMLMKQRTLDDEALSYYHKHTAEIEIIRQDRSIEPIVFPVPQLCEFLTNEKKQKVFLTCEQDEQGSKVKDFFEKFSEIFEEMKWQRKLRHQPTLYWFSSQMSLWSDISFNFAVLINILVAVFYPFNKGLKDLDSRSSAAIWSGLLMTLITILIKPNATSMRMLFVAGILRSIYSVGLGPTLWLMGAIQVLNKGIFLVSFMGNNGTFSKSRYENLTNFQLVYHVGYLLLCVLGLCLHEFFYSLLLLDVVYREDTLWNVIQCVVRNAKSVILTAVFAVIIIYLFAICGYLFIQDDFLMEVNIKAMSIDNQILNVTSNNKTNLLTTIIPAANDNEYCTKDNCTNDKTTGHMSPVSQTSNVLSEEGADNELLERACDTLFMCIVTTLNKGLRNGGGIGDVLRQPSSREPLYFFRVIYDMMFFFIVIIITLNLIFGVIIDNFADLRTEKQRNDEILRNTCFICALDRKSFDNKHVTFEDHIRKVHNMWNYVYFMVLIHVKDPTEYTGPESYVHEMIEQRNLDWFPRMRTSSLDTQEDKNKEDQDNRILKIQMENANDAIKTLTMELNELQKLVTESRTQKHRMNFLPNAPLPTS
;
A
#
# COMPACT_ATOMS: atom_id res chain seq x y z
N MET A 1 15.38 -5.24 -43.06
CA MET A 1 14.45 -4.51 -43.95
C MET A 1 13.09 -4.27 -43.29
N THR A 2 12.51 -5.29 -42.65
CA THR A 2 11.25 -5.29 -41.88
C THR A 2 11.15 -4.24 -40.75
N LEU A 3 12.29 -3.75 -40.25
CA LEU A 3 12.35 -2.75 -39.17
C LEU A 3 12.37 -1.30 -39.67
N TYR A 4 12.81 -1.10 -40.91
CA TYR A 4 12.71 0.18 -41.60
C TYR A 4 11.25 0.49 -41.94
N THR A 5 10.48 -0.53 -42.34
CA THR A 5 9.06 -0.43 -42.65
C THR A 5 8.23 -0.02 -41.44
N ASN A 6 8.46 -0.57 -40.24
CA ASN A 6 7.62 -0.26 -39.09
C ASN A 6 7.71 1.20 -38.60
N ASN A 7 8.92 1.77 -38.56
CA ASN A 7 9.09 3.19 -38.21
C ASN A 7 8.65 4.13 -39.34
N SER A 8 8.82 3.71 -40.59
CA SER A 8 8.38 4.46 -41.77
C SER A 8 6.86 4.48 -41.95
N ILE A 9 6.17 3.40 -41.53
CA ILE A 9 4.70 3.31 -41.54
C ILE A 9 4.09 4.04 -40.32
N ARG A 10 4.78 4.11 -39.17
CA ARG A 10 4.37 4.92 -38.00
C ARG A 10 4.51 6.43 -38.26
N ALA A 11 5.50 6.85 -39.05
CA ALA A 11 5.71 8.26 -39.37
C ALA A 11 5.89 8.50 -40.89
N PRO A 12 4.88 8.19 -41.72
CA PRO A 12 4.98 8.26 -43.18
C PRO A 12 5.18 9.70 -43.65
N ALA A 13 4.68 10.67 -42.89
CA ALA A 13 4.87 12.10 -43.12
C ALA A 13 6.34 12.54 -43.11
N ALA A 14 7.20 11.87 -42.33
CA ALA A 14 8.61 12.23 -42.20
C ALA A 14 9.46 11.86 -43.42
N LEU A 15 8.92 11.07 -44.36
CA LEU A 15 9.53 10.79 -45.66
C LEU A 15 9.32 11.90 -46.69
N PHE A 16 8.41 12.84 -46.42
CA PHE A 16 8.04 13.92 -47.35
C PHE A 16 8.52 15.28 -46.84
N PRO A 17 8.96 16.21 -47.70
CA PRO A 17 9.35 17.57 -47.30
C PRO A 17 8.21 18.37 -46.68
N GLU A 18 8.51 19.35 -45.80
CA GLU A 18 7.53 20.15 -45.05
C GLU A 18 6.46 20.84 -45.90
N LYS A 19 6.78 21.23 -47.14
CA LYS A 19 5.88 21.97 -48.04
C LYS A 19 4.97 21.07 -48.90
N ASN A 20 4.94 19.77 -48.67
CA ASN A 20 4.18 18.82 -49.48
C ASN A 20 2.77 18.58 -48.90
N GLU A 21 1.72 18.71 -49.72
CA GLU A 21 0.33 18.44 -49.33
C GLU A 21 0.13 17.00 -48.83
N CYS A 22 0.90 16.05 -49.37
CA CYS A 22 0.91 14.65 -48.91
C CYS A 22 1.37 14.54 -47.44
N ARG A 23 2.27 15.40 -46.97
CA ARG A 23 2.76 15.38 -45.58
C ARG A 23 1.64 15.71 -44.60
N LEU A 24 0.80 16.70 -44.89
CA LEU A 24 -0.36 17.06 -44.08
C LEU A 24 -1.39 15.93 -44.02
N LYS A 25 -1.69 15.30 -45.17
CA LYS A 25 -2.60 14.14 -45.23
C LYS A 25 -2.06 12.95 -44.43
N PHE A 26 -0.76 12.69 -44.49
CA PHE A 26 -0.14 11.58 -43.77
C PHE A 26 0.10 11.86 -42.29
N LEU A 27 0.21 13.13 -41.86
CA LEU A 27 0.21 13.50 -40.45
C LEU A 27 -1.13 13.17 -39.77
N HIS A 28 -2.23 13.22 -40.51
CA HIS A 28 -3.57 12.86 -40.03
C HIS A 28 -3.92 11.36 -40.22
N GLY A 29 -2.92 10.51 -40.50
CA GLY A 29 -3.10 9.05 -40.58
C GLY A 29 -3.73 8.52 -41.88
N ALA A 30 -3.94 9.36 -42.89
CA ALA A 30 -4.60 8.95 -44.15
C ALA A 30 -3.91 7.79 -44.88
N PHE A 31 -2.59 7.65 -44.72
CA PHE A 31 -1.84 6.52 -45.28
C PHE A 31 -2.30 5.19 -44.67
N VAL A 32 -2.35 5.12 -43.33
CA VAL A 32 -2.76 3.93 -42.60
C VAL A 32 -4.22 3.61 -42.87
N HIS A 33 -5.09 4.63 -42.92
CA HIS A 33 -6.49 4.45 -43.34
C HIS A 33 -6.61 3.81 -44.72
N LYS A 34 -5.84 4.30 -45.70
CA LYS A 34 -5.87 3.75 -47.07
C LYS A 34 -5.29 2.34 -47.12
N LEU A 35 -4.28 2.04 -46.30
CA LEU A 35 -3.69 0.71 -46.16
C LEU A 35 -4.73 -0.29 -45.61
N ILE A 36 -5.49 0.11 -44.58
CA ILE A 36 -6.60 -0.67 -44.01
C ILE A 36 -7.69 -0.89 -45.06
N GLN A 37 -8.12 0.16 -45.77
CA GLN A 37 -9.09 0.02 -46.88
C GLN A 37 -8.58 -0.91 -47.99
N HIS A 38 -7.28 -0.87 -48.29
CA HIS A 38 -6.70 -1.74 -49.30
C HIS A 38 -6.67 -3.20 -48.84
N ALA A 39 -6.37 -3.48 -47.56
CA ALA A 39 -6.49 -4.82 -46.99
C ALA A 39 -7.93 -5.36 -47.15
N LYS A 40 -8.96 -4.51 -46.90
CA LYS A 40 -10.37 -4.85 -47.16
C LYS A 40 -10.62 -5.24 -48.62
N TYR A 41 -10.05 -4.47 -49.55
CA TYR A 41 -10.19 -4.74 -50.98
C TYR A 41 -9.48 -6.05 -51.39
N LEU A 42 -8.29 -6.32 -50.87
CA LEU A 42 -7.50 -7.52 -51.21
C LEU A 42 -8.19 -8.82 -50.76
N LEU A 43 -8.97 -8.81 -49.68
CA LEU A 43 -9.82 -9.93 -49.28
C LEU A 43 -10.83 -10.30 -50.38
N THR A 44 -11.42 -9.31 -51.05
CA THR A 44 -12.37 -9.56 -52.14
C THR A 44 -11.70 -10.03 -53.44
N GLN A 45 -10.42 -9.71 -53.62
CA GLN A 45 -9.63 -10.05 -54.82
C GLN A 45 -8.80 -11.33 -54.66
N THR A 46 -8.88 -12.01 -53.51
CA THR A 46 -8.18 -13.28 -53.19
C THR A 46 -6.63 -13.22 -53.16
N ASP A 47 -6.02 -12.04 -53.04
CA ASP A 47 -4.56 -11.93 -52.82
C ASP A 47 -4.23 -12.04 -51.32
N GLU A 48 -4.22 -13.28 -50.84
CA GLU A 48 -4.02 -13.60 -49.42
C GLU A 48 -2.63 -13.21 -48.92
N ASN A 49 -1.59 -13.37 -49.74
CA ASN A 49 -0.21 -13.11 -49.34
C ASN A 49 0.05 -11.63 -49.05
N LEU A 50 -0.50 -10.74 -49.89
CA LEU A 50 -0.38 -9.30 -49.66
C LEU A 50 -1.20 -8.85 -48.45
N CYS A 51 -2.40 -9.42 -48.28
CA CYS A 51 -3.25 -9.16 -47.11
C CYS A 51 -2.54 -9.56 -45.80
N LEU A 52 -1.95 -10.75 -45.73
CA LEU A 52 -1.19 -11.23 -44.58
C LEU A 52 0.00 -10.31 -44.25
N ARG A 53 0.73 -9.83 -45.25
CA ARG A 53 1.84 -8.89 -45.04
C ARG A 53 1.38 -7.55 -44.48
N ILE A 54 0.23 -7.04 -44.94
CA ILE A 54 -0.35 -5.80 -44.42
C ILE A 54 -0.77 -6.00 -42.97
N MET A 55 -1.48 -7.09 -42.65
CA MET A 55 -1.91 -7.40 -41.28
C MET A 55 -0.72 -7.58 -40.33
N HIS A 56 0.30 -8.32 -40.75
CA HIS A 56 1.53 -8.46 -39.99
C HIS A 56 2.22 -7.11 -39.74
N SER A 57 2.21 -6.22 -40.75
CA SER A 57 2.75 -4.87 -40.61
C SER A 57 1.96 -4.06 -39.57
N LEU A 58 0.63 -4.07 -39.64
CA LEU A 58 -0.25 -3.41 -38.66
C LEU A 58 -0.04 -3.95 -37.24
N LYS A 59 0.03 -5.28 -37.06
CA LYS A 59 0.34 -5.93 -35.78
C LYS A 59 1.68 -5.46 -35.21
N SER A 60 2.71 -5.43 -36.06
CA SER A 60 4.05 -5.01 -35.68
C SER A 60 4.19 -3.49 -35.43
N MET A 61 3.21 -2.69 -35.86
CA MET A 61 3.10 -1.28 -35.45
C MET A 61 2.59 -1.14 -34.03
N VAL A 62 1.91 -2.13 -33.46
CA VAL A 62 1.40 -2.08 -32.08
C VAL A 62 2.45 -2.61 -31.11
N LYS A 63 3.06 -3.77 -31.40
CA LYS A 63 4.13 -4.33 -30.56
C LYS A 63 5.39 -3.47 -30.61
N SER A 64 5.67 -2.71 -29.55
CA SER A 64 6.86 -1.84 -29.44
C SER A 64 8.10 -2.53 -28.90
N ASN A 65 8.20 -3.86 -28.89
CA ASN A 65 9.35 -4.53 -28.29
C ASN A 65 10.12 -5.35 -29.32
N THR A 66 11.33 -4.88 -29.61
CA THR A 66 12.46 -5.76 -29.87
C THR A 66 13.65 -5.04 -29.29
N GLU A 67 14.11 -5.49 -28.11
CA GLU A 67 15.45 -5.19 -27.65
C GLU A 67 16.39 -5.75 -28.70
N PHE A 68 17.11 -4.87 -29.40
CA PHE A 68 18.05 -5.29 -30.40
C PHE A 68 19.40 -5.51 -29.74
N GLU A 69 20.10 -6.56 -30.16
CA GLU A 69 21.53 -6.64 -29.96
C GLU A 69 22.20 -5.33 -30.42
N THR A 70 23.32 -4.98 -29.80
CA THR A 70 24.03 -3.71 -29.99
C THR A 70 24.29 -3.37 -31.47
N ILE A 71 24.53 -4.38 -32.31
CA ILE A 71 24.71 -4.25 -33.76
C ILE A 71 23.40 -3.88 -34.46
N GLY A 72 22.29 -4.53 -34.10
CA GLY A 72 20.96 -4.24 -34.63
C GLY A 72 20.51 -2.82 -34.30
N GLN A 73 20.77 -2.36 -33.07
CA GLN A 73 20.47 -0.98 -32.67
C GLN A 73 21.32 0.05 -33.42
N SER A 74 22.61 -0.24 -33.62
CA SER A 74 23.52 0.61 -34.41
C SER A 74 23.07 0.73 -35.87
N LEU A 75 22.66 -0.39 -36.49
CA LEU A 75 22.13 -0.40 -37.84
C LEU A 75 20.81 0.37 -37.95
N ARG A 76 19.91 0.18 -36.99
CA ARG A 76 18.64 0.92 -36.91
C ARG A 76 18.88 2.44 -36.88
N LEU A 77 19.78 2.91 -36.02
CA LEU A 77 20.11 4.33 -35.92
C LEU A 77 20.73 4.88 -37.21
N LYS A 78 21.61 4.13 -37.87
CA LYS A 78 22.18 4.51 -39.19
C LYS A 78 21.10 4.63 -40.26
N LEU A 79 20.16 3.69 -40.31
CA LEU A 79 19.05 3.72 -41.27
C LEU A 79 18.10 4.88 -40.98
N LEU A 80 17.70 5.09 -39.72
CA LEU A 80 16.84 6.21 -39.33
C LEU A 80 17.46 7.56 -39.74
N ARG A 81 18.75 7.77 -39.45
CA ARG A 81 19.46 9.00 -39.83
C ARG A 81 19.52 9.19 -41.35
N ARG A 82 19.71 8.11 -42.11
CA ARG A 82 19.79 8.16 -43.58
C ARG A 82 18.47 8.54 -44.24
N TYR A 83 17.33 8.09 -43.70
CA TYR A 83 16.03 8.25 -44.35
C TYR A 83 15.20 9.42 -43.81
N PHE A 84 15.39 9.83 -42.55
CA PHE A 84 14.62 10.92 -41.94
C PHE A 84 15.40 12.23 -41.78
N SER A 85 16.71 12.26 -42.10
CA SER A 85 17.63 13.42 -42.01
C SER A 85 17.70 14.09 -40.61
N ASP A 86 18.62 15.03 -40.40
CA ASP A 86 18.92 15.70 -39.11
C ASP A 86 17.83 16.72 -38.64
N ASP A 87 16.55 16.53 -39.03
CA ASP A 87 15.41 17.25 -38.45
C ASP A 87 15.21 16.78 -37.00
N THR A 88 16.09 17.32 -36.17
CA THR A 88 16.43 16.88 -34.82
C THR A 88 15.36 17.25 -33.81
N GLN A 89 14.23 17.86 -34.21
CA GLN A 89 13.18 18.27 -33.29
C GLN A 89 12.08 17.21 -33.14
N TYR A 90 11.66 16.56 -34.24
CA TYR A 90 10.63 15.50 -34.22
C TYR A 90 11.19 14.15 -33.75
N LEU A 91 12.42 13.80 -34.13
CA LEU A 91 13.08 12.59 -33.63
C LEU A 91 13.54 12.73 -32.18
N LYS A 92 13.94 13.93 -31.72
CA LYS A 92 14.19 14.18 -30.29
C LYS A 92 12.91 14.25 -29.49
N SER A 93 11.80 14.81 -29.98
CA SER A 93 10.53 14.74 -29.25
C SER A 93 10.06 13.30 -29.06
N ILE A 94 10.24 12.44 -30.06
CA ILE A 94 9.99 10.99 -29.93
C ILE A 94 10.98 10.35 -28.95
N HIS A 95 12.28 10.67 -28.98
CA HIS A 95 13.26 10.08 -28.06
C HIS A 95 13.19 10.61 -26.61
N GLN A 96 12.70 11.84 -26.42
CA GLN A 96 12.61 12.51 -25.12
C GLN A 96 11.27 12.19 -24.43
N ALA A 97 10.17 12.06 -25.19
CA ALA A 97 8.93 11.45 -24.70
C ALA A 97 9.13 9.98 -24.29
N VAL A 98 10.08 9.28 -24.93
CA VAL A 98 10.38 7.87 -24.65
C VAL A 98 11.00 7.60 -23.27
N LYS A 99 11.55 8.63 -22.60
CA LYS A 99 12.17 8.49 -21.27
C LYS A 99 11.23 8.78 -20.09
N ASP A 100 10.12 9.50 -20.31
CA ASP A 100 9.24 9.97 -19.23
C ASP A 100 7.80 9.40 -19.27
N GLU A 101 7.37 8.71 -20.34
CA GLU A 101 6.03 8.11 -20.44
C GLU A 101 6.02 6.59 -20.22
N ASP A 102 5.04 6.09 -19.45
CA ASP A 102 4.83 4.66 -19.21
C ASP A 102 4.67 3.87 -20.53
N ALA A 103 5.23 2.66 -20.58
CA ALA A 103 5.19 1.80 -21.77
C ALA A 103 3.74 1.44 -22.19
N ILE A 104 2.84 1.33 -21.22
CA ILE A 104 1.41 1.02 -21.40
C ILE A 104 0.68 2.19 -22.07
N GLU A 105 0.94 3.43 -21.67
CA GLU A 105 0.28 4.60 -22.27
C GLU A 105 0.67 4.77 -23.74
N ARG A 106 1.93 4.49 -24.07
CA ARG A 106 2.41 4.49 -25.47
C ARG A 106 1.74 3.40 -26.32
N LEU A 107 1.48 2.23 -25.74
CA LEU A 107 0.73 1.16 -26.38
C LEU A 107 -0.71 1.63 -26.68
N ARG A 108 -1.41 2.18 -25.68
CA ARG A 108 -2.80 2.68 -25.82
C ARG A 108 -2.93 3.77 -26.88
N LEU A 109 -2.02 4.75 -26.90
CA LEU A 109 -2.01 5.81 -27.93
C LEU A 109 -1.91 5.23 -29.34
N THR A 110 -1.05 4.23 -29.54
CA THR A 110 -0.86 3.59 -30.83
C THR A 110 -2.10 2.79 -31.25
N GLN A 111 -2.68 2.03 -30.33
CA GLN A 111 -3.92 1.28 -30.57
C GLN A 111 -5.08 2.22 -30.92
N ASN A 112 -5.24 3.33 -30.19
CA ASN A 112 -6.29 4.32 -30.41
C ASN A 112 -6.18 5.00 -31.78
N GLU A 113 -4.96 5.31 -32.23
CA GLU A 113 -4.74 5.86 -33.57
C GLU A 113 -5.12 4.85 -34.66
N LEU A 114 -4.70 3.58 -34.54
CA LEU A 114 -5.10 2.54 -35.49
C LEU A 114 -6.62 2.31 -35.51
N ASN A 115 -7.25 2.33 -34.33
CA ASN A 115 -8.70 2.22 -34.17
C ASN A 115 -9.42 3.35 -34.90
N LYS A 116 -8.98 4.60 -34.72
CA LYS A 116 -9.52 5.78 -35.42
C LYS A 116 -9.40 5.67 -36.94
N GLN A 117 -8.36 5.01 -37.45
CA GLN A 117 -8.18 4.76 -38.88
C GLN A 117 -9.01 3.57 -39.42
N GLY A 118 -9.76 2.86 -38.57
CA GLY A 118 -10.69 1.78 -38.95
C GLY A 118 -10.14 0.36 -38.80
N ALA A 119 -9.11 0.15 -37.96
CA ALA A 119 -8.52 -1.18 -37.76
C ALA A 119 -9.48 -2.17 -37.07
N SER A 120 -10.29 -1.71 -36.11
CA SER A 120 -11.33 -2.51 -35.45
C SER A 120 -12.37 -3.05 -36.45
N ASP A 121 -12.79 -2.21 -37.41
CA ASP A 121 -13.77 -2.57 -38.41
C ASP A 121 -13.22 -3.60 -39.40
N LEU A 122 -11.94 -3.47 -39.76
CA LEU A 122 -11.24 -4.45 -40.59
C LEU A 122 -11.21 -5.82 -39.89
N VAL A 123 -10.90 -5.86 -38.59
CA VAL A 123 -10.87 -7.11 -37.81
C VAL A 123 -12.24 -7.80 -37.81
N VAL A 124 -13.32 -7.06 -37.56
CA VAL A 124 -14.68 -7.63 -37.58
C VAL A 124 -15.05 -8.16 -38.97
N GLU A 125 -14.74 -7.41 -40.03
CA GLU A 125 -15.01 -7.84 -41.41
C GLU A 125 -14.20 -9.07 -41.83
N LEU A 126 -12.94 -9.15 -41.40
CA LEU A 126 -12.08 -10.31 -41.60
C LEU A 126 -12.72 -11.59 -41.06
N PHE A 127 -13.27 -11.54 -39.84
CA PHE A 127 -13.96 -12.68 -39.25
C PHE A 127 -15.22 -13.11 -40.01
N ILE A 128 -16.01 -12.16 -40.51
CA ILE A 128 -17.28 -12.45 -41.21
C ILE A 128 -17.06 -13.01 -42.62
N SER A 129 -15.96 -12.65 -43.27
CA SER A 129 -15.71 -12.91 -44.69
C SER A 129 -15.33 -14.36 -45.06
N HIS A 130 -15.30 -15.29 -44.10
CA HIS A 130 -14.89 -16.70 -44.27
C HIS A 130 -13.54 -16.84 -45.02
N SER A 131 -12.50 -16.22 -44.47
CA SER A 131 -11.15 -16.23 -45.02
C SER A 131 -10.42 -17.56 -44.79
N SER A 132 -9.31 -17.80 -45.52
CA SER A 132 -8.43 -18.95 -45.28
C SER A 132 -7.95 -19.02 -43.83
N ILE A 133 -7.57 -20.23 -43.39
CA ILE A 133 -7.14 -20.51 -42.01
C ILE A 133 -6.00 -19.55 -41.57
N ASN A 134 -5.07 -19.25 -42.47
CA ASN A 134 -3.94 -18.36 -42.20
C ASN A 134 -4.38 -16.90 -41.99
N ILE A 135 -5.37 -16.43 -42.77
CA ILE A 135 -5.93 -15.09 -42.60
C ILE A 135 -6.69 -15.02 -41.28
N LEU A 136 -7.45 -16.06 -40.92
CA LEU A 136 -8.15 -16.12 -39.64
C LEU A 136 -7.18 -16.04 -38.47
N GLU A 137 -6.12 -16.85 -38.47
CA GLU A 137 -5.07 -16.84 -37.43
C GLU A 137 -4.41 -15.46 -37.28
N GLU A 138 -4.00 -14.84 -38.40
CA GLU A 138 -3.39 -13.51 -38.36
C GLU A 138 -4.40 -12.41 -37.97
N SER A 139 -5.69 -12.59 -38.27
CA SER A 139 -6.77 -11.67 -37.86
C SER A 139 -6.95 -11.68 -36.36
N ILE A 140 -6.93 -12.87 -35.74
CA ILE A 140 -7.00 -13.03 -34.29
C ILE A 140 -5.79 -12.36 -33.63
N HIS A 141 -4.58 -12.59 -34.14
CA HIS A 141 -3.38 -11.95 -33.59
C HIS A 141 -3.35 -10.42 -33.74
N LEU A 142 -3.91 -9.89 -34.82
CA LEU A 142 -4.10 -8.45 -34.97
C LEU A 142 -5.13 -7.92 -33.96
N ALA A 143 -6.23 -8.64 -33.75
CA ALA A 143 -7.25 -8.29 -32.77
C ALA A 143 -6.71 -8.27 -31.34
N ILE A 144 -5.96 -9.32 -30.95
CA ILE A 144 -5.26 -9.40 -29.66
C ILE A 144 -4.33 -8.19 -29.49
N ALA A 145 -3.50 -7.88 -30.49
CA ALA A 145 -2.58 -6.74 -30.39
C ALA A 145 -3.31 -5.40 -30.20
N LEU A 146 -4.46 -5.21 -30.85
CA LEU A 146 -5.28 -3.99 -30.70
C LEU A 146 -5.95 -3.88 -29.31
N LEU A 147 -6.24 -5.01 -28.67
CA LEU A 147 -6.93 -5.07 -27.38
C LEU A 147 -5.98 -5.29 -26.19
N GLU A 148 -4.71 -5.61 -26.41
CA GLU A 148 -3.71 -5.87 -25.37
C GLU A 148 -3.70 -4.76 -24.32
N GLY A 149 -3.82 -5.12 -23.04
CA GLY A 149 -3.97 -4.18 -21.92
C GLY A 149 -5.40 -3.63 -21.75
N GLY A 150 -6.41 -4.36 -22.22
CA GLY A 150 -7.84 -4.03 -22.04
C GLY A 150 -8.27 -2.68 -22.61
N ASN A 151 -7.91 -2.35 -23.86
CA ASN A 151 -8.22 -1.04 -24.43
C ASN A 151 -9.74 -0.81 -24.63
N THR A 152 -10.36 -0.06 -23.71
CA THR A 152 -11.80 0.23 -23.67
C THR A 152 -12.33 0.95 -24.91
N GLU A 153 -11.53 1.79 -25.58
CA GLU A 153 -11.97 2.52 -26.79
C GLU A 153 -12.04 1.58 -28.01
N VAL A 154 -11.12 0.62 -28.09
CA VAL A 154 -11.16 -0.44 -29.12
C VAL A 154 -12.33 -1.39 -28.85
N GLN A 155 -12.52 -1.82 -27.61
CA GLN A 155 -13.69 -2.63 -27.21
C GLN A 155 -15.00 -1.95 -27.65
N LYS A 156 -15.23 -0.69 -27.24
CA LYS A 156 -16.44 0.09 -27.64
C LYS A 156 -16.62 0.16 -29.16
N SER A 157 -15.52 0.28 -29.91
CA SER A 157 -15.57 0.36 -31.38
C SER A 157 -16.01 -0.96 -32.00
N ILE A 158 -15.48 -2.09 -31.52
CA ILE A 158 -15.92 -3.44 -31.94
C ILE A 158 -17.40 -3.65 -31.55
N PHE A 159 -17.80 -3.28 -30.34
CA PHE A 159 -19.19 -3.43 -29.87
C PHE A 159 -20.17 -2.61 -30.72
N ARG A 160 -19.81 -1.37 -31.04
CA ARG A 160 -20.60 -0.51 -31.94
C ARG A 160 -20.76 -1.14 -33.31
N ARG A 161 -19.66 -1.64 -33.89
CA ARG A 161 -19.67 -2.28 -35.21
C ARG A 161 -20.56 -3.51 -35.28
N LEU A 162 -20.54 -4.35 -34.23
CA LEU A 162 -21.41 -5.52 -34.13
C LEU A 162 -22.89 -5.14 -33.96
N ASN A 163 -23.19 -3.99 -33.37
CA ASN A 163 -24.57 -3.50 -33.22
C ASN A 163 -25.13 -2.82 -34.49
N GLU A 164 -24.30 -2.41 -35.43
CA GLU A 164 -24.73 -1.76 -36.68
C GLU A 164 -25.39 -2.74 -37.67
N CYS A 165 -24.95 -4.00 -37.70
CA CYS A 165 -25.45 -5.00 -38.64
C CYS A 165 -25.66 -6.35 -37.96
N GLU A 166 -26.92 -6.70 -37.72
CA GLU A 166 -27.32 -7.93 -37.01
C GLU A 166 -26.82 -9.20 -37.72
N ILE A 167 -26.94 -9.27 -39.04
CA ILE A 167 -26.50 -10.43 -39.84
C ILE A 167 -24.98 -10.61 -39.77
N ALA A 168 -24.23 -9.51 -39.82
CA ALA A 168 -22.78 -9.53 -39.69
C ALA A 168 -22.36 -9.99 -38.28
N SER A 169 -23.07 -9.52 -37.26
CA SER A 169 -22.84 -9.94 -35.88
C SER A 169 -23.16 -11.42 -35.68
N GLU A 170 -24.31 -11.92 -36.15
CA GLU A 170 -24.67 -13.34 -36.04
C GLU A 170 -23.60 -14.25 -36.66
N LYS A 171 -23.07 -13.88 -37.84
CA LYS A 171 -21.94 -14.59 -38.48
C LYS A 171 -20.65 -14.51 -37.67
N PHE A 172 -20.35 -13.36 -37.07
CA PHE A 172 -19.17 -13.20 -36.23
C PHE A 172 -19.19 -14.19 -35.06
N PHE A 173 -20.30 -14.29 -34.32
CA PHE A 173 -20.43 -15.24 -33.21
C PHE A 173 -20.45 -16.70 -33.68
N GLN A 174 -21.12 -16.97 -34.81
CA GLN A 174 -21.16 -18.30 -35.41
C GLN A 174 -19.76 -18.85 -35.70
N VAL A 175 -18.83 -18.02 -36.21
CA VAL A 175 -17.46 -18.46 -36.51
C VAL A 175 -16.74 -19.00 -35.28
N PHE A 176 -16.83 -18.30 -34.14
CA PHE A 176 -16.19 -18.75 -32.90
C PHE A 176 -16.90 -19.97 -32.31
N TYR A 177 -18.23 -19.99 -32.37
CA TYR A 177 -19.03 -21.14 -31.94
C TYR A 177 -18.66 -22.42 -32.71
N ASP A 178 -18.64 -22.35 -34.05
CA ASP A 178 -18.35 -23.50 -34.91
C ASP A 178 -16.92 -24.02 -34.70
N LYS A 179 -15.95 -23.12 -34.48
CA LYS A 179 -14.56 -23.51 -34.18
C LYS A 179 -14.44 -24.21 -32.84
N MET A 180 -15.07 -23.66 -31.80
CA MET A 180 -15.06 -24.24 -30.46
C MET A 180 -15.78 -25.60 -30.44
N TYR A 181 -16.91 -25.71 -31.12
CA TYR A 181 -17.65 -26.96 -31.28
C TYR A 181 -16.84 -28.03 -32.02
N THR A 182 -16.13 -27.64 -33.09
CA THR A 182 -15.25 -28.55 -33.83
C THR A 182 -14.10 -29.05 -32.95
N ALA A 183 -13.47 -28.16 -32.19
CA ALA A 183 -12.42 -28.50 -31.23
C ALA A 183 -12.92 -29.48 -30.16
N GLN A 184 -14.10 -29.24 -29.58
CA GLN A 184 -14.74 -30.17 -28.64
C GLN A 184 -14.97 -31.56 -29.25
N LYS A 185 -15.44 -31.63 -30.50
CA LYS A 185 -15.70 -32.90 -31.19
C LYS A 185 -14.41 -33.69 -31.43
N ILE A 186 -13.32 -33.00 -31.79
CA ILE A 186 -11.99 -33.61 -31.94
C ILE A 186 -11.52 -34.19 -30.62
N LEU A 187 -11.60 -33.44 -29.51
CA LEU A 187 -11.21 -33.91 -28.18
C LEU A 187 -11.99 -35.16 -27.76
N LYS A 188 -13.32 -35.16 -27.95
CA LYS A 188 -14.17 -36.32 -27.65
C LYS A 188 -13.84 -37.55 -28.49
N SER A 189 -13.45 -37.34 -29.75
CA SER A 189 -13.04 -38.44 -30.62
C SER A 189 -11.68 -39.02 -30.23
N MET A 190 -10.74 -38.17 -29.77
CA MET A 190 -9.42 -38.61 -29.29
C MET A 190 -9.52 -39.40 -27.99
N SER A 191 -10.34 -38.95 -27.04
CA SER A 191 -10.51 -39.62 -25.73
C SER A 191 -11.23 -40.97 -25.82
N SER A 192 -12.03 -41.18 -26.86
CA SER A 192 -12.68 -42.48 -27.12
C SER A 192 -11.68 -43.54 -27.59
N ILE A 193 -10.61 -43.15 -28.30
CA ILE A 193 -9.61 -44.07 -28.86
C ILE A 193 -8.66 -44.60 -27.78
N THR A 194 -8.40 -43.81 -26.73
CA THR A 194 -7.56 -44.22 -25.59
C THR A 194 -8.21 -45.28 -24.68
N ASN A 195 -9.54 -45.44 -24.73
CA ASN A 195 -10.26 -46.41 -23.89
C ASN A 195 -10.23 -47.85 -24.44
N ASP A 196 -9.93 -48.05 -25.73
CA ASP A 196 -9.92 -49.37 -26.37
C ASP A 196 -8.58 -50.13 -26.24
N THR A 197 -7.56 -49.54 -25.61
CA THR A 197 -6.21 -50.13 -25.49
C THR A 197 -5.83 -50.57 -24.07
N HIS A 198 -6.80 -50.98 -23.24
CA HIS A 198 -6.52 -51.67 -21.98
C HIS A 198 -6.49 -53.20 -22.16
N ILE A 199 -5.39 -53.73 -22.71
CA ILE A 199 -4.94 -55.11 -22.46
C ILE A 199 -3.43 -55.08 -22.15
N GLU A 200 -3.06 -55.81 -21.11
CA GLU A 200 -1.75 -55.85 -20.44
C GLU A 200 -0.53 -56.14 -21.34
N ASN A 201 0.60 -55.57 -20.88
CA ASN A 201 2.01 -55.91 -21.10
C ASN A 201 2.72 -55.44 -22.39
N ASP A 202 3.76 -54.65 -22.12
CA ASP A 202 5.10 -54.53 -22.73
C ASP A 202 5.25 -54.70 -24.24
N ASP A 203 5.91 -53.68 -24.81
CA ASP A 203 6.36 -53.52 -26.19
C ASP A 203 5.24 -53.39 -27.24
N TYR A 204 4.90 -52.15 -27.62
CA TYR A 204 4.18 -51.93 -28.88
C TYR A 204 4.68 -50.75 -29.73
N ASP A 205 4.72 -51.09 -31.01
CA ASP A 205 5.26 -50.44 -32.19
C ASP A 205 4.45 -49.20 -32.62
N ASP A 206 5.15 -48.08 -32.84
CA ASP A 206 4.62 -46.71 -32.93
C ASP A 206 4.15 -46.31 -34.36
N GLY A 207 3.92 -47.27 -35.25
CA GLY A 207 3.73 -47.03 -36.70
C GLY A 207 2.30 -46.86 -37.21
N VAL A 208 1.26 -47.15 -36.42
CA VAL A 208 -0.10 -47.38 -36.95
C VAL A 208 -1.04 -46.16 -36.81
N PHE A 209 -0.74 -45.19 -35.94
CA PHE A 209 -1.67 -44.12 -35.57
C PHE A 209 -1.81 -43.00 -36.63
N THR A 210 -0.76 -42.72 -37.40
CA THR A 210 -0.73 -41.62 -38.39
C THR A 210 -1.44 -41.96 -39.71
N SER A 211 -1.52 -43.25 -40.07
CA SER A 211 -2.05 -43.67 -41.38
C SER A 211 -3.58 -43.66 -41.49
N ARG A 212 -4.31 -43.43 -40.39
CA ARG A 212 -5.79 -43.40 -40.39
C ARG A 212 -6.43 -42.02 -40.26
N LEU A 213 -5.67 -40.98 -39.88
CA LEU A 213 -6.21 -39.61 -39.82
C LEU A 213 -6.42 -38.98 -41.21
N ASP A 214 -5.69 -39.41 -42.23
CA ASP A 214 -5.89 -38.94 -43.62
C ASP A 214 -7.22 -39.41 -44.25
N LEU A 215 -7.94 -40.32 -43.60
CA LEU A 215 -9.25 -40.82 -44.05
C LEU A 215 -10.44 -40.05 -43.45
N ILE A 216 -10.20 -39.10 -42.54
CA ILE A 216 -11.24 -38.28 -41.89
C ILE A 216 -11.10 -36.82 -42.34
N SER A 217 -11.25 -36.57 -43.64
CA SER A 217 -11.58 -35.26 -44.18
C SER A 217 -12.90 -35.37 -44.96
N PRO A 218 -13.96 -34.61 -44.63
CA PRO A 218 -15.17 -34.65 -45.45
C PRO A 218 -14.96 -33.83 -46.72
N ASN A 219 -15.08 -34.51 -47.87
CA ASN A 219 -15.39 -33.87 -49.15
C ASN A 219 -16.74 -33.15 -49.04
N ILE A 220 -16.72 -31.82 -48.95
CA ILE A 220 -17.90 -30.99 -49.14
C ILE A 220 -18.10 -30.81 -50.65
N SER A 221 -18.94 -31.65 -51.24
CA SER A 221 -19.57 -31.35 -52.53
C SER A 221 -21.06 -31.09 -52.32
N SER A 222 -21.48 -29.93 -52.81
CA SER A 222 -22.85 -29.42 -52.91
C SER A 222 -23.87 -30.47 -53.34
N THR A 223 -25.00 -30.59 -52.63
CA THR A 223 -26.24 -31.03 -53.26
C THR A 223 -27.47 -30.39 -52.60
N THR A 224 -28.31 -29.87 -53.48
CA THR A 224 -29.62 -29.27 -53.27
C THR A 224 -30.65 -30.24 -52.72
N ASN A 225 -31.63 -29.68 -52.00
CA ASN A 225 -32.92 -30.26 -51.58
C ASN A 225 -33.45 -31.40 -52.46
N ASP A 226 -33.91 -32.48 -51.82
CA ASP A 226 -35.29 -32.93 -52.03
C ASP A 226 -35.81 -33.87 -50.94
N ASN A 227 -37.11 -33.71 -50.67
CA ASN A 227 -37.93 -34.41 -49.69
C ASN A 227 -38.09 -35.91 -49.98
N ARG A 228 -38.03 -36.77 -48.96
CA ARG A 228 -39.08 -37.78 -48.67
C ARG A 228 -38.87 -38.54 -47.37
N SER A 229 -40.02 -38.95 -46.85
CA SER A 229 -40.38 -39.42 -45.51
C SER A 229 -40.02 -40.89 -45.20
N SER A 230 -40.00 -41.16 -43.89
CA SER A 230 -40.42 -42.41 -43.22
C SER A 230 -39.45 -43.62 -43.23
N ALA A 231 -39.00 -44.03 -42.04
CA ALA A 231 -39.57 -45.16 -41.27
C ALA A 231 -38.53 -45.82 -40.33
N ILE A 232 -38.94 -46.01 -39.07
CA ILE A 232 -38.33 -46.87 -38.03
C ILE A 232 -38.90 -48.30 -38.21
N PRO A 233 -38.12 -49.39 -38.05
CA PRO A 233 -38.18 -50.25 -36.84
C PRO A 233 -36.79 -50.73 -36.34
N THR A 234 -36.46 -50.74 -35.03
CA THR A 234 -36.49 -51.89 -34.05
C THR A 234 -35.79 -53.17 -34.58
N THR A 235 -34.90 -53.92 -33.91
CA THR A 235 -34.67 -54.23 -32.48
C THR A 235 -33.39 -55.10 -32.37
N GLU A 236 -32.64 -54.92 -31.28
CA GLU A 236 -31.91 -55.87 -30.40
C GLU A 236 -31.21 -57.18 -30.88
N GLU A 237 -30.00 -57.34 -30.30
CA GLU A 237 -29.33 -58.54 -29.75
C GLU A 237 -28.08 -59.20 -30.41
N LYS A 238 -27.01 -59.18 -29.60
CA LYS A 238 -25.78 -59.99 -29.46
C LYS A 238 -25.87 -61.41 -30.10
N THR A 239 -24.86 -61.99 -30.75
CA THR A 239 -23.52 -62.37 -30.26
C THR A 239 -22.58 -62.80 -31.41
N THR A 240 -21.31 -62.88 -31.03
CA THR A 240 -20.03 -63.13 -31.70
C THR A 240 -19.79 -64.44 -32.49
N LEU A 241 -18.80 -64.31 -33.39
CA LEU A 241 -17.70 -65.23 -33.75
C LEU A 241 -17.77 -66.06 -35.06
N ASN A 242 -16.75 -65.77 -35.88
CA ASN A 242 -15.98 -66.64 -36.79
C ASN A 242 -16.66 -67.21 -38.03
N SER A 243 -16.31 -66.64 -39.18
CA SER A 243 -15.37 -67.24 -40.17
C SER A 243 -15.77 -66.86 -41.60
N SER A 244 -14.86 -66.19 -42.30
CA SER A 244 -14.62 -66.46 -43.72
C SER A 244 -13.29 -65.85 -44.11
N ALA A 245 -12.41 -66.76 -44.53
CA ALA A 245 -11.02 -66.56 -44.82
C ALA A 245 -10.80 -66.13 -46.29
N ASN A 246 -9.59 -65.64 -46.54
CA ASN A 246 -8.78 -65.94 -47.71
C ASN A 246 -9.27 -65.54 -49.11
N SER A 247 -8.77 -64.39 -49.56
CA SER A 247 -8.06 -64.23 -50.85
C SER A 247 -7.24 -62.94 -50.73
N SER A 248 -5.93 -62.82 -51.02
CA SER A 248 -5.12 -63.55 -51.98
C SER A 248 -3.63 -63.37 -51.62
N LEU A 249 -2.95 -64.47 -51.34
CA LEU A 249 -1.51 -64.62 -51.51
C LEU A 249 -1.26 -64.89 -53.00
N LYS A 250 -0.44 -64.09 -53.67
CA LYS A 250 0.30 -64.52 -54.86
C LYS A 250 1.47 -63.58 -55.19
N LEU A 251 2.63 -64.22 -55.24
CA LEU A 251 3.77 -63.99 -56.15
C LEU A 251 4.84 -62.96 -55.77
N GLN A 252 5.80 -63.50 -55.02
CA GLN A 252 7.23 -63.24 -55.13
C GLN A 252 7.79 -64.01 -56.36
N GLN A 253 8.46 -63.32 -57.31
CA GLN A 253 9.68 -63.78 -58.03
C GLN A 253 10.07 -62.90 -59.24
N ASN A 254 11.40 -62.83 -59.45
CA ASN A 254 12.19 -62.29 -60.57
C ASN A 254 12.48 -60.76 -60.49
N VAL A 255 13.73 -60.27 -60.50
CA VAL A 255 14.94 -60.71 -61.22
C VAL A 255 16.22 -60.40 -60.42
N HIS A 256 17.16 -61.33 -60.49
CA HIS A 256 18.56 -61.26 -60.06
C HIS A 256 19.44 -60.68 -61.19
N SER A 257 20.45 -59.84 -60.93
CA SER A 257 21.83 -60.04 -61.41
C SER A 257 22.76 -58.81 -61.26
N ASN A 258 23.94 -59.13 -60.70
CA ASN A 258 25.29 -58.63 -60.93
C ASN A 258 25.78 -57.33 -60.24
N ILE A 259 26.95 -57.25 -59.60
CA ILE A 259 28.09 -58.17 -59.34
C ILE A 259 28.96 -57.53 -58.21
N ASN A 260 29.39 -58.34 -57.22
CA ASN A 260 30.68 -58.50 -56.48
C ASN A 260 31.61 -57.30 -56.16
N GLU A 261 32.54 -57.29 -55.20
CA GLU A 261 33.04 -58.03 -54.01
C GLU A 261 34.04 -57.03 -53.33
N MET A 262 33.93 -56.66 -52.04
CA MET A 262 34.58 -57.19 -50.82
C MET A 262 36.14 -57.05 -50.69
N GLU A 263 36.59 -56.09 -49.83
CA GLU A 263 37.73 -56.09 -48.84
C GLU A 263 39.18 -56.60 -49.20
N PRO A 264 40.22 -56.55 -48.32
CA PRO A 264 40.83 -55.41 -47.58
C PRO A 264 42.42 -55.44 -47.53
N LEU A 265 43.01 -54.43 -46.86
CA LEU A 265 44.33 -54.36 -46.14
C LEU A 265 45.69 -54.54 -46.88
N GLN A 266 46.59 -53.54 -46.71
CA GLN A 266 47.94 -53.75 -46.11
C GLN A 266 48.67 -52.44 -45.74
N ALA A 267 49.58 -52.58 -44.77
CA ALA A 267 50.22 -51.56 -43.95
C ALA A 267 51.59 -51.06 -44.46
N LEU A 268 52.00 -49.92 -43.89
CA LEU A 268 53.35 -49.42 -43.57
C LEU A 268 54.48 -49.50 -44.63
N GLU A 269 55.10 -48.35 -44.94
CA GLU A 269 56.42 -47.97 -44.38
C GLU A 269 56.95 -46.58 -44.81
N ALA A 270 57.55 -45.91 -43.81
CA ALA A 270 58.81 -45.15 -43.82
C ALA A 270 58.92 -43.64 -44.19
N ARG A 271 59.28 -42.89 -43.12
CA ARG A 271 60.37 -41.88 -42.94
C ARG A 271 60.16 -40.44 -43.43
N THR A 272 59.97 -39.46 -42.52
CA THR A 272 60.96 -38.60 -41.78
C THR A 272 61.84 -37.72 -42.68
N THR A 273 62.12 -36.43 -42.44
CA THR A 273 62.48 -35.62 -41.23
C THR A 273 62.71 -34.17 -41.74
N THR A 274 62.35 -33.03 -41.14
CA THR A 274 62.93 -32.24 -39.99
C THR A 274 62.82 -30.74 -40.37
N HIS A 275 62.76 -29.69 -39.53
CA HIS A 275 62.94 -29.43 -38.08
C HIS A 275 62.49 -27.98 -37.76
N GLN A 276 62.27 -27.70 -36.46
CA GLN A 276 62.28 -26.43 -35.69
C GLN A 276 60.94 -25.79 -35.23
N THR A 277 60.79 -25.74 -33.89
CA THR A 277 59.91 -24.94 -33.00
C THR A 277 60.59 -23.57 -32.68
N PRO A 278 60.01 -22.61 -31.90
CA PRO A 278 58.74 -22.57 -31.16
C PRO A 278 57.91 -21.26 -31.30
N SER A 279 56.73 -21.23 -30.65
CA SER A 279 56.08 -20.08 -29.97
C SER A 279 54.77 -19.49 -30.55
N GLN A 280 53.82 -19.36 -29.61
CA GLN A 280 52.60 -18.54 -29.57
C GLN A 280 51.44 -18.90 -30.51
N SER A 281 50.54 -19.72 -29.97
CA SER A 281 49.18 -19.96 -30.45
C SER A 281 48.18 -18.99 -29.79
N GLU A 282 47.64 -18.07 -30.57
CA GLU A 282 46.19 -17.87 -30.66
C GLU A 282 45.85 -17.79 -32.15
N PRO A 283 44.91 -18.61 -32.63
CA PRO A 283 43.85 -17.98 -33.40
C PRO A 283 42.46 -18.61 -33.18
N LYS A 284 41.49 -17.69 -33.18
CA LYS A 284 40.06 -17.87 -33.39
C LYS A 284 39.73 -18.94 -34.43
N ARG A 285 38.93 -19.93 -34.04
CA ARG A 285 38.20 -20.83 -34.95
C ARG A 285 36.78 -20.29 -35.16
N ASN A 286 36.55 -19.69 -36.33
CA ASN A 286 35.25 -19.72 -36.99
C ASN A 286 35.16 -20.99 -37.84
N SER A 287 33.93 -21.42 -38.14
CA SER A 287 33.52 -22.43 -39.14
C SER A 287 33.71 -23.92 -38.81
N ILE A 288 33.14 -24.38 -37.68
CA ILE A 288 32.57 -25.75 -37.53
C ILE A 288 31.27 -25.67 -36.70
N HIS A 289 30.32 -24.82 -37.10
CA HIS A 289 28.97 -24.81 -36.47
C HIS A 289 27.81 -24.90 -37.47
N GLU A 290 28.10 -25.07 -38.77
CA GLU A 290 27.07 -25.23 -39.82
C GLU A 290 26.94 -26.67 -40.34
N ILE A 291 27.58 -27.66 -39.69
CA ILE A 291 27.47 -29.08 -40.05
C ILE A 291 26.90 -29.94 -38.91
N MET A 292 26.73 -29.39 -37.70
CA MET A 292 26.10 -30.13 -36.58
C MET A 292 24.56 -30.00 -36.57
N ASP A 293 23.99 -28.96 -37.18
CA ASP A 293 22.52 -28.72 -37.18
C ASP A 293 21.74 -29.54 -38.22
N VAL A 294 22.43 -30.31 -39.08
CA VAL A 294 21.78 -31.14 -40.12
C VAL A 294 21.78 -32.63 -39.76
N LEU A 295 22.46 -33.03 -38.68
CA LEU A 295 22.58 -34.44 -38.27
C LEU A 295 21.97 -34.78 -36.91
N ASP A 296 21.19 -33.88 -36.29
CA ASP A 296 20.41 -34.19 -35.09
C ASP A 296 18.92 -34.46 -35.39
N PHE A 297 18.57 -34.69 -36.66
CA PHE A 297 17.20 -34.96 -37.12
C PHE A 297 16.75 -36.43 -36.92
N GLN A 298 17.50 -37.29 -36.22
CA GLN A 298 17.18 -38.72 -36.15
C GLN A 298 17.17 -39.39 -34.77
N SER A 299 17.17 -38.67 -33.64
CA SER A 299 17.05 -39.36 -32.34
C SER A 299 16.39 -38.56 -31.21
N GLN A 300 15.17 -38.07 -31.40
CA GLN A 300 14.29 -37.74 -30.28
C GLN A 300 12.87 -38.25 -30.52
N HIS A 301 12.43 -39.17 -29.68
CA HIS A 301 11.05 -39.65 -29.56
C HIS A 301 10.07 -38.46 -29.48
N ARG A 302 9.42 -38.10 -30.59
CA ARG A 302 8.38 -37.06 -30.60
C ARG A 302 7.02 -37.66 -30.29
N ARG A 303 6.50 -37.36 -29.10
CA ARG A 303 5.06 -37.42 -28.81
C ARG A 303 4.30 -36.48 -29.78
N PRO A 304 3.05 -36.78 -30.15
CA PRO A 304 2.31 -35.97 -31.12
C PRO A 304 1.90 -34.61 -30.52
N LYS A 305 2.32 -33.51 -31.16
CA LYS A 305 1.87 -32.15 -30.83
C LYS A 305 0.36 -32.00 -31.08
N LEU A 306 -0.31 -31.12 -30.33
CA LEU A 306 -1.74 -30.80 -30.50
C LEU A 306 -2.09 -30.48 -31.97
N VAL A 307 -3.23 -31.00 -32.41
CA VAL A 307 -3.79 -30.75 -33.75
C VAL A 307 -4.11 -29.26 -33.93
N PHE A 308 -3.98 -28.76 -35.15
CA PHE A 308 -4.10 -27.33 -35.46
C PHE A 308 -5.41 -26.70 -34.94
N GLU A 309 -6.53 -27.40 -35.08
CA GLU A 309 -7.85 -27.00 -34.59
C GLU A 309 -7.90 -26.79 -33.07
N LEU A 310 -7.00 -27.42 -32.31
CA LEU A 310 -6.86 -27.22 -30.87
C LEU A 310 -5.91 -26.06 -30.57
N ARG A 311 -4.81 -25.95 -31.32
CA ARG A 311 -3.85 -24.85 -31.16
C ARG A 311 -4.47 -23.47 -31.41
N ILE A 312 -5.35 -23.35 -32.41
CA ILE A 312 -6.01 -22.08 -32.73
C ILE A 312 -7.01 -21.63 -31.64
N MET A 313 -7.45 -22.53 -30.76
CA MET A 313 -8.35 -22.16 -29.66
C MET A 313 -7.67 -21.25 -28.63
N GLN A 314 -6.37 -21.39 -28.39
CA GLN A 314 -5.64 -20.56 -27.43
C GLN A 314 -5.73 -19.06 -27.78
N PRO A 315 -5.37 -18.60 -29.00
CA PRO A 315 -5.52 -17.19 -29.37
C PRO A 315 -7.00 -16.77 -29.49
N ILE A 316 -7.93 -17.67 -29.85
CA ILE A 316 -9.38 -17.35 -29.83
C ILE A 316 -9.82 -17.00 -28.41
N LEU A 317 -9.51 -17.85 -27.43
CA LEU A 317 -9.85 -17.63 -26.03
C LEU A 317 -9.19 -16.37 -25.49
N ARG A 318 -7.91 -16.13 -25.82
CA ARG A 318 -7.22 -14.87 -25.47
C ARG A 318 -7.92 -13.64 -26.06
N PHE A 319 -8.36 -13.69 -27.32
CA PHE A 319 -9.12 -12.59 -27.90
C PHE A 319 -10.45 -12.34 -27.16
N LEU A 320 -11.20 -13.40 -26.86
CA LEU A 320 -12.48 -13.29 -26.13
C LEU A 320 -12.27 -12.80 -24.69
N GLN A 321 -11.19 -13.20 -24.03
CA GLN A 321 -10.76 -12.68 -22.73
C GLN A 321 -10.56 -11.17 -22.79
N LEU A 322 -9.76 -10.67 -23.73
CA LEU A 322 -9.42 -9.24 -23.86
C LEU A 322 -10.63 -8.34 -24.21
N LEU A 323 -11.72 -8.91 -24.75
CA LEU A 323 -12.98 -8.17 -24.95
C LEU A 323 -13.70 -7.86 -23.63
N CYS A 324 -13.49 -8.70 -22.61
CA CYS A 324 -14.15 -8.62 -21.31
C CYS A 324 -13.25 -7.99 -20.22
N GLU A 325 -11.94 -7.91 -20.45
CA GLU A 325 -10.97 -7.28 -19.56
C GLU A 325 -11.38 -5.84 -19.18
N ASN A 326 -11.01 -5.42 -17.96
CA ASN A 326 -11.53 -4.22 -17.27
C ASN A 326 -13.03 -4.28 -16.95
N HIS A 327 -13.55 -5.48 -16.67
CA HIS A 327 -14.93 -5.74 -16.26
C HIS A 327 -15.97 -5.15 -17.20
N ASN A 328 -15.88 -5.40 -18.50
CA ASN A 328 -16.79 -4.82 -19.49
C ASN A 328 -18.16 -5.52 -19.47
N PRO A 329 -19.21 -4.97 -18.81
CA PRO A 329 -20.48 -5.68 -18.65
C PRO A 329 -21.24 -5.79 -19.98
N GLU A 330 -20.98 -4.89 -20.93
CA GLU A 330 -21.63 -4.91 -22.25
C GLU A 330 -21.19 -6.15 -23.01
N PHE A 331 -19.88 -6.39 -23.12
CA PHE A 331 -19.37 -7.59 -23.79
C PHE A 331 -19.64 -8.86 -23.01
N GLN A 332 -19.45 -8.87 -21.68
CA GLN A 332 -19.72 -10.06 -20.86
C GLN A 332 -21.15 -10.58 -21.07
N ASN A 333 -22.16 -9.70 -21.06
CA ASN A 333 -23.54 -10.08 -21.33
C ASN A 333 -23.77 -10.42 -22.79
N TYR A 334 -23.12 -9.70 -23.71
CA TYR A 334 -23.27 -9.94 -25.14
C TYR A 334 -22.64 -11.26 -25.60
N LEU A 335 -21.61 -11.79 -24.94
CA LEU A 335 -21.06 -13.12 -25.21
C LEU A 335 -21.99 -14.26 -24.75
N ARG A 336 -22.86 -14.00 -23.75
CA ARG A 336 -23.86 -14.96 -23.26
C ARG A 336 -25.15 -14.94 -24.08
N LEU A 337 -25.69 -13.73 -24.31
CA LEU A 337 -27.02 -13.53 -24.88
C LEU A 337 -27.04 -12.42 -25.94
N GLN A 338 -27.27 -12.78 -27.19
CA GLN A 338 -27.46 -11.84 -28.30
C GLN A 338 -28.94 -11.71 -28.66
N THR A 339 -29.66 -10.84 -27.94
CA THR A 339 -31.13 -10.70 -28.04
C THR A 339 -31.68 -10.33 -29.42
N LYS A 340 -30.85 -9.72 -30.28
CA LYS A 340 -31.24 -9.31 -31.64
C LYS A 340 -31.02 -10.41 -32.69
N HIS A 341 -30.30 -11.48 -32.37
CA HIS A 341 -29.99 -12.54 -33.32
C HIS A 341 -31.14 -13.53 -33.46
N LYS A 342 -31.20 -14.22 -34.60
CA LYS A 342 -32.16 -15.32 -34.77
C LYS A 342 -31.78 -16.53 -33.93
N THR A 343 -30.50 -16.83 -33.84
CA THR A 343 -29.94 -17.90 -33.00
C THR A 343 -29.00 -17.30 -31.98
N ASN A 344 -29.15 -17.70 -30.71
CA ASN A 344 -28.25 -17.30 -29.64
C ASN A 344 -27.01 -18.20 -29.62
N TYR A 345 -25.82 -17.61 -29.65
CA TYR A 345 -24.54 -18.30 -29.52
C TYR A 345 -23.94 -17.98 -28.15
N ASN A 346 -24.25 -18.82 -27.16
CA ASN A 346 -23.73 -18.65 -25.80
C ASN A 346 -22.29 -19.15 -25.69
N LEU A 347 -21.33 -18.25 -25.94
CA LEU A 347 -19.90 -18.59 -25.91
C LEU A 347 -19.37 -18.88 -24.50
N VAL A 348 -20.04 -18.39 -23.45
CA VAL A 348 -19.70 -18.68 -22.05
C VAL A 348 -19.87 -20.17 -21.77
N CYS A 349 -21.06 -20.72 -22.07
CA CYS A 349 -21.33 -22.15 -21.88
C CYS A 349 -20.50 -23.04 -22.81
N GLU A 350 -20.23 -22.61 -24.05
CA GLU A 350 -19.38 -23.39 -24.95
C GLU A 350 -17.92 -23.43 -24.50
N THR A 351 -17.42 -22.35 -23.89
CA THR A 351 -16.07 -22.34 -23.30
C THR A 351 -16.00 -23.30 -22.11
N LEU A 352 -17.06 -23.35 -21.29
CA LEU A 352 -17.17 -24.32 -20.19
C LEU A 352 -17.22 -25.77 -20.69
N LYS A 353 -17.99 -26.06 -21.75
CA LYS A 353 -18.03 -27.38 -22.40
C LYS A 353 -16.70 -27.77 -23.04
N PHE A 354 -15.96 -26.78 -23.55
CA PHE A 354 -14.62 -26.99 -24.08
C PHE A 354 -13.64 -27.38 -22.97
N LEU A 355 -13.63 -26.66 -21.85
CA LEU A 355 -12.86 -27.02 -20.65
C LEU A 355 -13.23 -28.44 -20.15
N ASP A 356 -14.51 -28.76 -20.17
CA ASP A 356 -15.02 -30.08 -19.80
C ASP A 356 -14.52 -31.20 -20.72
N SER A 357 -14.50 -30.93 -22.02
CA SER A 357 -14.04 -31.87 -23.05
C SER A 357 -12.53 -32.10 -23.02
N ILE A 358 -11.72 -31.05 -22.75
CA ILE A 358 -10.25 -31.17 -22.72
C ILE A 358 -9.76 -31.85 -21.42
N CYS A 359 -10.50 -31.69 -20.32
CA CYS A 359 -10.19 -32.33 -19.03
C CYS A 359 -10.76 -33.75 -18.88
N GLY A 360 -11.57 -34.23 -19.84
CA GLY A 360 -11.96 -35.65 -19.95
C GLY A 360 -13.10 -36.13 -19.05
N SER A 361 -14.02 -35.26 -18.61
CA SER A 361 -15.10 -35.65 -17.65
C SER A 361 -16.02 -36.78 -18.12
N GLN A 362 -16.19 -36.93 -19.44
CA GLN A 362 -17.09 -37.91 -20.04
C GLN A 362 -16.68 -39.38 -19.78
N THR A 363 -15.49 -39.62 -19.21
CA THR A 363 -15.04 -40.97 -18.82
C THR A 363 -15.47 -41.40 -17.41
N GLY A 364 -16.24 -40.58 -16.68
CA GLY A 364 -16.95 -41.02 -15.47
C GLY A 364 -16.09 -41.22 -14.21
N LEU A 365 -14.79 -40.88 -14.23
CA LEU A 365 -13.91 -40.89 -13.06
C LEU A 365 -13.13 -39.57 -12.93
N LEU A 366 -13.63 -38.63 -12.12
CA LEU A 366 -12.98 -37.36 -11.79
C LEU A 366 -11.56 -37.53 -11.18
N GLY A 367 -11.23 -38.72 -10.65
CA GLY A 367 -9.92 -39.04 -10.07
C GLY A 367 -8.80 -39.33 -11.08
N LEU A 368 -9.07 -39.26 -12.39
CA LEU A 368 -8.08 -39.50 -13.46
C LEU A 368 -7.66 -38.22 -14.21
N LEU A 369 -7.99 -37.03 -13.68
CA LEU A 369 -7.63 -35.73 -14.29
C LEU A 369 -6.12 -35.63 -14.60
N GLY A 370 -5.28 -36.21 -13.74
CA GLY A 370 -3.83 -36.23 -13.92
C GLY A 370 -3.35 -36.88 -15.22
N ASN A 371 -4.14 -37.74 -15.85
CA ASN A 371 -3.77 -38.42 -17.10
C ASN A 371 -4.12 -37.61 -18.36
N TYR A 372 -5.10 -36.71 -18.28
CA TYR A 372 -5.54 -35.88 -19.40
C TYR A 372 -4.81 -34.55 -19.47
N ILE A 373 -4.39 -34.01 -18.32
CA ILE A 373 -3.61 -32.77 -18.23
C ILE A 373 -2.12 -33.12 -18.38
N ASN A 374 -1.49 -32.54 -19.39
CA ASN A 374 -0.09 -32.76 -19.73
C ASN A 374 0.61 -31.44 -20.08
N GLU A 375 1.93 -31.49 -20.26
CA GLU A 375 2.74 -30.30 -20.57
C GLU A 375 2.36 -29.65 -21.90
N ASP A 376 1.77 -30.39 -22.85
CA ASP A 376 1.41 -29.86 -24.16
C ASP A 376 0.08 -29.08 -24.13
N ASN A 377 -0.87 -29.45 -23.25
CA ASN A 377 -2.22 -28.86 -23.22
C ASN A 377 -2.52 -27.93 -22.03
N VAL A 378 -1.66 -27.89 -21.02
CA VAL A 378 -1.88 -27.09 -19.80
C VAL A 378 -2.06 -25.60 -20.09
N ASP A 379 -1.28 -25.02 -21.02
CA ASP A 379 -1.38 -23.60 -21.40
C ASP A 379 -2.77 -23.25 -21.96
N LEU A 380 -3.35 -24.15 -22.74
CA LEU A 380 -4.68 -23.98 -23.33
C LEU A 380 -5.77 -24.08 -22.25
N ILE A 381 -5.59 -24.94 -21.25
CA ILE A 381 -6.49 -25.07 -20.10
C ILE A 381 -6.40 -23.80 -19.24
N ASN A 382 -5.19 -23.32 -18.93
CA ASN A 382 -4.98 -22.05 -18.23
C ASN A 382 -5.67 -20.90 -18.95
N GLN A 383 -5.47 -20.78 -20.27
CA GLN A 383 -6.13 -19.76 -21.07
C GLN A 383 -7.67 -19.86 -21.01
N ALA A 384 -8.23 -21.08 -21.00
CA ALA A 384 -9.68 -21.28 -20.86
C ALA A 384 -10.19 -20.85 -19.47
N LEU A 385 -9.47 -21.19 -18.39
CA LEU A 385 -9.80 -20.77 -17.02
C LEU A 385 -9.78 -19.25 -16.89
N ILE A 386 -8.72 -18.59 -17.36
CA ILE A 386 -8.59 -17.12 -17.33
C ILE A 386 -9.72 -16.46 -18.12
N THR A 387 -10.05 -17.01 -19.30
CA THR A 387 -11.15 -16.48 -20.13
C THR A 387 -12.50 -16.60 -19.43
N LEU A 388 -12.77 -17.73 -18.75
CA LEU A 388 -13.97 -17.90 -17.94
C LEU A 388 -14.01 -16.94 -16.75
N THR A 389 -12.86 -16.65 -16.13
CA THR A 389 -12.75 -15.67 -15.05
C THR A 389 -13.18 -14.29 -15.57
N GLU A 390 -12.62 -13.81 -16.67
CA GLU A 390 -13.01 -12.50 -17.25
C GLU A 390 -14.47 -12.44 -17.71
N TYR A 391 -15.08 -13.58 -18.08
CA TYR A 391 -16.50 -13.60 -18.41
C TYR A 391 -17.41 -13.29 -17.22
N CYS A 392 -17.01 -13.67 -16.00
CA CYS A 392 -17.85 -13.54 -14.81
C CYS A 392 -17.32 -12.57 -13.74
N GLN A 393 -16.08 -12.10 -13.86
CA GLN A 393 -15.45 -11.15 -12.94
C GLN A 393 -16.09 -9.76 -13.06
N GLY A 394 -16.26 -9.08 -11.92
CA GLY A 394 -17.14 -7.91 -11.82
C GLY A 394 -18.55 -8.29 -11.39
N PRO A 395 -19.46 -7.34 -11.14
CA PRO A 395 -20.83 -7.70 -10.81
C PRO A 395 -21.53 -8.26 -12.07
N CYS A 396 -21.36 -9.54 -12.35
CA CYS A 396 -21.90 -10.24 -13.53
C CYS A 396 -22.67 -11.51 -13.15
N ARG A 397 -23.70 -11.32 -12.30
CA ARG A 397 -24.51 -12.40 -11.69
C ARG A 397 -25.00 -13.43 -12.71
N ASP A 398 -25.49 -12.97 -13.85
CA ASP A 398 -26.04 -13.85 -14.87
C ASP A 398 -24.98 -14.80 -15.50
N ASN A 399 -23.75 -14.33 -15.71
CA ASN A 399 -22.67 -15.20 -16.22
C ASN A 399 -22.18 -16.16 -15.13
N GLN A 400 -22.10 -15.70 -13.88
CA GLN A 400 -21.79 -16.55 -12.73
C GLN A 400 -22.79 -17.70 -12.62
N ASP A 401 -24.10 -17.41 -12.68
CA ASP A 401 -25.16 -18.42 -12.65
C ASP A 401 -25.12 -19.35 -13.86
N SER A 402 -24.82 -18.81 -15.05
CA SER A 402 -24.69 -19.60 -16.27
C SER A 402 -23.54 -20.60 -16.22
N ILE A 403 -22.46 -20.30 -15.49
CA ILE A 403 -21.32 -21.22 -15.31
C ILE A 403 -21.66 -22.30 -14.28
N VAL A 404 -22.25 -21.91 -13.15
CA VAL A 404 -22.51 -22.82 -12.01
C VAL A 404 -23.66 -23.79 -12.26
N ASN A 405 -24.74 -23.32 -12.90
CA ASN A 405 -25.96 -24.11 -13.10
C ASN A 405 -26.00 -24.83 -14.46
N HIS A 406 -24.88 -24.82 -15.21
CA HIS A 406 -24.83 -25.46 -16.52
C HIS A 406 -24.94 -27.00 -16.43
N GLU A 407 -25.64 -27.60 -17.40
CA GLU A 407 -25.90 -29.05 -17.46
C GLU A 407 -24.65 -29.93 -17.61
N SER A 408 -23.54 -29.37 -18.11
CA SER A 408 -22.29 -30.11 -18.32
C SER A 408 -21.50 -30.36 -17.03
N ASN A 409 -21.98 -29.90 -15.86
CA ASN A 409 -21.26 -30.00 -14.59
C ASN A 409 -19.82 -29.43 -14.66
N GLY A 410 -19.58 -28.43 -15.53
CA GLY A 410 -18.23 -27.90 -15.76
C GLY A 410 -17.57 -27.29 -14.51
N ILE A 411 -18.38 -26.85 -13.54
CA ILE A 411 -17.90 -26.41 -12.22
C ILE A 411 -17.23 -27.55 -11.43
N ASP A 412 -17.67 -28.80 -11.59
CA ASP A 412 -17.13 -29.96 -10.90
C ASP A 412 -15.68 -30.22 -11.34
N ILE A 413 -15.34 -29.91 -12.59
CA ILE A 413 -13.97 -30.01 -13.12
C ILE A 413 -13.07 -28.92 -12.54
N ILE A 414 -13.56 -27.69 -12.44
CA ILE A 414 -12.81 -26.59 -11.84
C ILE A 414 -12.49 -26.95 -10.37
N ILE A 415 -13.46 -27.50 -9.64
CA ILE A 415 -13.26 -28.00 -8.28
C ILE A 415 -12.25 -29.17 -8.26
N ALA A 416 -12.33 -30.11 -9.21
CA ALA A 416 -11.40 -31.23 -9.31
C ALA A 416 -9.96 -30.77 -9.59
N ILE A 417 -9.75 -29.75 -10.42
CA ILE A 417 -8.42 -29.14 -10.68
C ILE A 417 -7.82 -28.59 -9.37
N VAL A 418 -8.64 -27.91 -8.57
CA VAL A 418 -8.21 -27.35 -7.28
C VAL A 418 -7.87 -28.47 -6.27
N LEU A 419 -8.72 -29.50 -6.17
CA LEU A 419 -8.61 -30.51 -5.10
C LEU A 419 -7.69 -31.69 -5.40
N ASN A 420 -7.58 -32.13 -6.65
CA ASN A 420 -6.87 -33.37 -6.99
C ASN A 420 -5.39 -33.13 -7.30
N ASP A 421 -4.57 -34.15 -7.08
CA ASP A 421 -3.17 -34.17 -7.48
C ASP A 421 -3.04 -34.51 -8.98
N ILE A 422 -2.16 -33.78 -9.67
CA ILE A 422 -1.86 -33.97 -11.10
C ILE A 422 -0.51 -34.69 -11.21
N THR A 423 -0.51 -35.99 -10.93
CA THR A 423 0.67 -36.81 -10.64
C THR A 423 1.78 -36.87 -11.71
N PRO A 424 1.56 -36.76 -13.04
CA PRO A 424 2.68 -36.67 -13.98
C PRO A 424 3.31 -35.27 -14.07
N LEU A 425 2.54 -34.19 -13.86
CA LEU A 425 3.05 -32.82 -13.86
C LEU A 425 3.73 -32.46 -12.53
N ASN A 426 3.18 -32.95 -11.41
CA ASN A 426 3.66 -32.65 -10.05
C ASN A 426 5.13 -33.07 -9.80
N GLN A 427 5.64 -34.00 -10.60
CA GLN A 427 7.02 -34.48 -10.53
C GLN A 427 7.97 -33.77 -11.50
N LYS A 428 7.45 -33.23 -12.61
CA LYS A 428 8.26 -32.65 -13.69
C LYS A 428 8.31 -31.13 -13.64
N ASN A 429 7.14 -30.49 -13.56
CA ASN A 429 6.96 -29.04 -13.62
C ASN A 429 5.89 -28.63 -12.59
N TYR A 430 6.29 -28.52 -11.33
CA TYR A 430 5.36 -28.15 -10.25
C TYR A 430 4.78 -26.74 -10.43
N ASP A 431 5.54 -25.81 -11.01
CA ASP A 431 5.11 -24.42 -11.26
C ASP A 431 3.85 -24.34 -12.13
N LEU A 432 3.75 -25.19 -13.18
CA LEU A 432 2.56 -25.25 -14.04
C LEU A 432 1.32 -25.75 -13.28
N VAL A 433 1.50 -26.64 -12.30
CA VAL A 433 0.40 -27.11 -11.44
C VAL A 433 -0.05 -26.00 -10.50
N LEU A 434 0.89 -25.23 -9.95
CA LEU A 434 0.59 -24.08 -9.11
C LEU A 434 -0.21 -23.04 -9.90
N GLU A 435 0.24 -22.69 -11.10
CA GLU A 435 -0.47 -21.74 -11.98
C GLU A 435 -1.89 -22.21 -12.30
N LEU A 436 -2.05 -23.50 -12.61
CA LEU A 436 -3.36 -24.08 -12.91
C LEU A 436 -4.30 -24.03 -11.69
N LYS A 437 -3.81 -24.39 -10.50
CA LYS A 437 -4.59 -24.30 -9.25
C LYS A 437 -4.91 -22.85 -8.89
N ASP A 438 -4.00 -21.92 -9.15
CA ASP A 438 -4.20 -20.49 -8.93
C ASP A 438 -5.34 -19.95 -9.79
N ASN A 439 -5.26 -20.15 -11.11
CA ASN A 439 -6.27 -19.71 -12.07
C ASN A 439 -7.65 -20.36 -11.79
N ALA A 440 -7.68 -21.64 -11.42
CA ALA A 440 -8.92 -22.31 -11.03
C ALA A 440 -9.51 -21.73 -9.73
N SER A 441 -8.67 -21.41 -8.74
CA SER A 441 -9.11 -20.78 -7.49
C SER A 441 -9.65 -19.36 -7.71
N LYS A 442 -9.00 -18.57 -8.58
CA LYS A 442 -9.45 -17.23 -9.00
C LYS A 442 -10.82 -17.29 -9.70
N LEU A 443 -11.04 -18.28 -10.56
CA LEU A 443 -12.34 -18.49 -11.21
C LEU A 443 -13.44 -18.79 -10.18
N LEU A 444 -13.16 -19.64 -9.17
CA LEU A 444 -14.14 -19.92 -8.11
C LEU A 444 -14.44 -18.69 -7.23
N LEU A 445 -13.44 -17.85 -6.97
CA LEU A 445 -13.62 -16.57 -6.28
C LEU A 445 -14.47 -15.60 -7.12
N ALA A 446 -14.20 -15.45 -8.42
CA ALA A 446 -14.96 -14.61 -9.33
C ALA A 446 -16.43 -15.04 -9.46
N VAL A 447 -16.71 -16.35 -9.38
CA VAL A 447 -18.07 -16.92 -9.37
C VAL A 447 -18.88 -16.56 -8.12
N MET A 448 -18.21 -16.21 -7.02
CA MET A 448 -18.83 -15.80 -5.75
C MET A 448 -18.75 -14.30 -5.49
N GLU A 449 -18.17 -13.55 -6.41
CA GLU A 449 -17.94 -12.11 -6.28
C GLU A 449 -19.25 -11.31 -6.33
N SER A 450 -19.41 -10.32 -5.44
CA SER A 450 -20.58 -9.41 -5.38
C SER A 450 -21.94 -10.11 -5.25
N ARG A 451 -21.99 -11.19 -4.47
CA ARG A 451 -23.18 -12.03 -4.24
C ARG A 451 -23.72 -11.88 -2.81
N ASP A 452 -25.02 -11.67 -2.70
CA ASP A 452 -25.77 -11.62 -1.43
C ASP A 452 -26.43 -12.96 -1.07
N ASP A 453 -26.59 -13.85 -2.04
CA ASP A 453 -27.24 -15.15 -1.89
C ASP A 453 -26.25 -16.31 -1.68
N SER A 454 -26.73 -17.43 -1.09
CA SER A 454 -25.88 -18.61 -0.81
C SER A 454 -25.83 -19.63 -1.95
N THR A 455 -26.53 -19.41 -3.08
CA THR A 455 -26.82 -20.48 -4.05
C THR A 455 -25.56 -21.05 -4.72
N ASN A 456 -24.65 -20.22 -5.22
CA ASN A 456 -23.39 -20.66 -5.82
C ASN A 456 -22.46 -21.29 -4.78
N ALA A 457 -22.36 -20.69 -3.60
CA ALA A 457 -21.55 -21.21 -2.50
C ALA A 457 -22.01 -22.62 -2.10
N GLU A 458 -23.32 -22.84 -2.00
CA GLU A 458 -23.90 -24.16 -1.74
C GLU A 458 -23.60 -25.17 -2.86
N ARG A 459 -23.69 -24.76 -4.14
CA ARG A 459 -23.37 -25.66 -5.26
C ARG A 459 -21.91 -26.10 -5.23
N ILE A 460 -20.99 -25.18 -4.93
CA ILE A 460 -19.57 -25.47 -4.76
C ILE A 460 -19.35 -26.42 -3.57
N LEU A 461 -19.91 -26.10 -2.39
CA LEU A 461 -19.77 -26.90 -1.18
C LEU A 461 -20.28 -28.33 -1.32
N ARG A 462 -21.37 -28.56 -2.07
CA ARG A 462 -21.91 -29.92 -2.32
C ARG A 462 -20.92 -30.82 -3.05
N ASN A 463 -20.04 -30.24 -3.87
CA ASN A 463 -19.06 -30.99 -4.66
C ASN A 463 -17.71 -31.17 -3.94
N ILE A 464 -17.44 -30.38 -2.90
CA ILE A 464 -16.22 -30.49 -2.08
C ILE A 464 -16.52 -31.43 -0.91
N THR A 465 -16.21 -32.73 -1.05
CA THR A 465 -16.41 -33.73 0.02
C THR A 465 -15.13 -34.56 0.23
N PRO A 466 -14.51 -34.57 1.43
CA PRO A 466 -14.91 -33.82 2.63
C PRO A 466 -14.58 -32.32 2.51
N VAL A 467 -15.35 -31.47 3.21
CA VAL A 467 -15.16 -30.01 3.17
C VAL A 467 -13.77 -29.58 3.68
N SER A 468 -13.10 -30.42 4.48
CA SER A 468 -11.71 -30.18 4.94
C SER A 468 -10.67 -30.28 3.82
N GLN A 469 -10.97 -30.97 2.71
CA GLN A 469 -9.99 -31.25 1.66
C GLN A 469 -9.40 -29.96 1.07
N LEU A 470 -10.20 -28.90 0.95
CA LEU A 470 -9.73 -27.61 0.45
C LEU A 470 -8.65 -26.98 1.36
N LEU A 471 -8.83 -27.09 2.68
CA LEU A 471 -7.84 -26.65 3.67
C LEU A 471 -6.59 -27.53 3.62
N ASP A 472 -6.78 -28.85 3.50
CA ASP A 472 -5.68 -29.81 3.49
C ASP A 472 -4.75 -29.57 2.29
N VAL A 473 -5.31 -29.34 1.09
CA VAL A 473 -4.52 -29.02 -0.10
C VAL A 473 -3.77 -27.69 0.06
N GLY A 474 -4.42 -26.65 0.59
CA GLY A 474 -3.77 -25.36 0.85
C GLY A 474 -2.60 -25.46 1.84
N CYS A 475 -2.73 -26.27 2.89
CA CYS A 475 -1.65 -26.55 3.84
C CYS A 475 -0.52 -27.38 3.21
N GLN A 476 -0.85 -28.33 2.34
CA GLN A 476 0.15 -29.14 1.63
C GLN A 476 0.99 -28.28 0.67
N ILE A 477 0.36 -27.37 -0.07
CA ILE A 477 1.07 -26.41 -0.95
C ILE A 477 2.03 -25.54 -0.13
N TYR A 478 1.57 -25.04 1.03
CA TYR A 478 2.42 -24.26 1.93
C TYR A 478 3.65 -25.04 2.42
N ALA A 479 3.43 -26.28 2.89
CA ALA A 479 4.49 -27.14 3.38
C ALA A 479 5.52 -27.45 2.28
N ARG A 480 5.06 -27.76 1.07
CA ARG A 480 5.92 -28.08 -0.08
C ARG A 480 6.73 -26.88 -0.58
N GLY A 481 6.14 -25.68 -0.57
CA GLY A 481 6.87 -24.44 -0.86
C GLY A 481 7.96 -24.15 0.18
N LYS A 482 7.69 -24.42 1.46
CA LYS A 482 8.67 -24.26 2.54
C LYS A 482 9.83 -25.26 2.48
N GLU A 483 9.57 -26.50 2.05
CA GLU A 483 10.63 -27.52 1.89
C GLU A 483 11.66 -27.10 0.82
N GLN A 484 11.20 -26.48 -0.28
CA GLN A 484 12.06 -25.94 -1.33
C GLN A 484 12.95 -24.77 -0.88
N ASP A 485 12.54 -24.00 0.14
CA ASP A 485 13.36 -22.93 0.75
C ASP A 485 14.53 -23.48 1.59
N THR A 486 14.47 -24.76 2.01
CA THR A 486 15.42 -25.36 2.98
C THR A 486 16.50 -26.25 2.39
N GLU A 487 16.48 -26.57 1.09
CA GLU A 487 17.58 -27.36 0.48
C GLU A 487 18.85 -26.50 0.35
N PRO A 488 19.97 -26.86 1.00
CA PRO A 488 21.24 -26.17 0.81
C PRO A 488 21.77 -26.52 -0.58
N LYS A 489 21.92 -25.51 -1.45
CA LYS A 489 22.56 -25.68 -2.77
C LYS A 489 23.95 -26.28 -2.56
N GLU A 490 24.22 -27.44 -3.17
CA GLU A 490 25.57 -27.97 -3.27
C GLU A 490 26.45 -26.95 -4.02
N ASP A 491 27.56 -26.58 -3.37
CA ASP A 491 28.56 -25.64 -3.86
C ASP A 491 29.09 -26.07 -5.24
N THR A 492 28.46 -25.58 -6.31
CA THR A 492 29.10 -25.48 -7.61
C THR A 492 29.67 -24.07 -7.73
N ASN A 493 30.97 -23.98 -7.48
CA ASN A 493 31.79 -22.79 -7.63
C ASN A 493 31.67 -22.26 -9.07
N ASP A 494 30.80 -21.30 -9.31
CA ASP A 494 30.99 -20.30 -10.36
C ASP A 494 30.50 -18.95 -9.83
N GLU A 495 31.46 -18.10 -9.45
CA GLU A 495 31.27 -16.69 -9.15
C GLU A 495 30.82 -15.95 -10.41
N ILE A 496 29.51 -15.90 -10.64
CA ILE A 496 28.90 -14.83 -11.43
C ILE A 496 27.73 -14.29 -10.61
N ILE A 497 27.90 -13.04 -10.15
CA ILE A 497 26.84 -12.22 -9.58
C ILE A 497 25.83 -11.95 -10.70
N HIS A 498 24.83 -12.83 -10.82
CA HIS A 498 23.58 -12.57 -11.51
C HIS A 498 22.44 -12.88 -10.54
N ASP A 499 21.78 -11.80 -10.12
CA ASP A 499 20.41 -11.68 -9.61
C ASP A 499 19.88 -12.86 -8.78
N GLU A 500 19.94 -12.71 -7.45
CA GLU A 500 19.28 -13.59 -6.45
C GLU A 500 17.73 -13.57 -6.52
N GLU A 501 17.11 -13.04 -7.58
CA GLU A 501 15.64 -12.93 -7.69
C GLU A 501 14.97 -14.20 -8.22
N SER A 502 15.67 -15.16 -8.86
CA SER A 502 14.98 -16.23 -9.61
C SER A 502 14.50 -17.45 -8.81
N ASN A 503 14.95 -17.63 -7.56
CA ASN A 503 14.60 -18.83 -6.77
C ASN A 503 13.69 -18.55 -5.56
N ASP A 504 13.42 -17.28 -5.24
CA ASP A 504 12.43 -16.88 -4.23
C ASP A 504 10.98 -16.93 -4.82
N ASP A 505 10.86 -17.08 -6.15
CA ASP A 505 9.59 -17.00 -6.86
C ASP A 505 8.68 -18.22 -6.58
N THR A 506 9.16 -19.47 -6.66
CA THR A 506 8.29 -20.64 -6.52
C THR A 506 7.69 -20.76 -5.11
N SER A 507 8.45 -20.48 -4.05
CA SER A 507 7.94 -20.49 -2.66
C SER A 507 6.90 -19.39 -2.44
N ASN A 508 7.15 -18.18 -2.96
CA ASN A 508 6.21 -17.07 -2.89
C ASN A 508 4.94 -17.34 -3.72
N VAL A 509 5.07 -17.98 -4.89
CA VAL A 509 3.94 -18.45 -5.71
C VAL A 509 3.13 -19.48 -4.93
N ALA A 510 3.76 -20.51 -4.37
CA ALA A 510 3.07 -21.55 -3.58
C ALA A 510 2.30 -20.95 -2.40
N LYS A 511 2.91 -20.02 -1.63
CA LYS A 511 2.24 -19.27 -0.56
C LYS A 511 1.04 -18.48 -1.09
N THR A 512 1.15 -17.85 -2.26
CA THR A 512 0.07 -17.07 -2.89
C THR A 512 -1.09 -17.97 -3.31
N VAL A 513 -0.82 -19.10 -3.97
CA VAL A 513 -1.84 -20.07 -4.38
C VAL A 513 -2.57 -20.65 -3.16
N GLY A 514 -1.82 -21.07 -2.14
CA GLY A 514 -2.41 -21.58 -0.90
C GLY A 514 -3.23 -20.52 -0.15
N HIS A 515 -2.85 -19.24 -0.23
CA HIS A 515 -3.62 -18.14 0.33
C HIS A 515 -4.93 -17.89 -0.44
N ASN A 516 -4.91 -17.94 -1.78
CA ASN A 516 -6.13 -17.85 -2.59
C ASN A 516 -7.12 -18.97 -2.24
N MET A 517 -6.63 -20.19 -2.02
CA MET A 517 -7.44 -21.31 -1.52
C MET A 517 -7.98 -21.07 -0.11
N TYR A 518 -7.18 -20.46 0.78
CA TYR A 518 -7.64 -20.06 2.11
C TYR A 518 -8.75 -19.01 2.05
N ILE A 519 -8.62 -17.99 1.20
CA ILE A 519 -9.65 -16.94 1.01
C ILE A 519 -10.94 -17.57 0.46
N LEU A 520 -10.83 -18.47 -0.51
CA LEU A 520 -11.97 -19.22 -1.04
C LEU A 520 -12.68 -20.00 0.07
N THR A 521 -11.91 -20.75 0.88
CA THR A 521 -12.44 -21.48 2.04
C THR A 521 -13.11 -20.54 3.03
N TYR A 522 -12.48 -19.40 3.32
CA TYR A 522 -12.98 -18.40 4.26
C TYR A 522 -14.33 -17.81 3.80
N GLN A 523 -14.48 -17.52 2.51
CA GLN A 523 -15.74 -17.05 1.95
C GLN A 523 -16.82 -18.13 2.00
N LEU A 524 -16.50 -19.38 1.64
CA LEU A 524 -17.44 -20.51 1.73
C LEU A 524 -17.87 -20.80 3.19
N ALA A 525 -16.97 -20.62 4.16
CA ALA A 525 -17.25 -20.84 5.58
C ALA A 525 -18.35 -19.94 6.13
N ARG A 526 -18.61 -18.77 5.52
CA ARG A 526 -19.72 -17.88 5.89
C ARG A 526 -21.09 -18.52 5.68
N HIS A 527 -21.17 -19.46 4.74
CA HIS A 527 -22.39 -20.19 4.40
C HIS A 527 -22.41 -21.61 5.00
N ASN A 528 -21.31 -22.07 5.61
CA ASN A 528 -21.21 -23.39 6.23
C ASN A 528 -20.59 -23.33 7.63
N ARG A 529 -21.44 -23.50 8.65
CA ARG A 529 -21.05 -23.44 10.07
C ARG A 529 -20.05 -24.53 10.49
N GLU A 530 -20.10 -25.71 9.87
CA GLU A 530 -19.15 -26.80 10.16
C GLU A 530 -17.74 -26.41 9.72
N LEU A 531 -17.61 -25.87 8.51
CA LEU A 531 -16.34 -25.39 7.96
C LEU A 531 -15.78 -24.22 8.80
N GLU A 532 -16.64 -23.29 9.22
CA GLU A 532 -16.23 -22.17 10.08
C GLU A 532 -15.64 -22.65 11.42
N MET A 533 -16.23 -23.67 12.04
CA MET A 533 -15.70 -24.25 13.28
C MET A 533 -14.37 -24.97 13.04
N LEU A 534 -14.28 -25.74 11.96
CA LEU A 534 -13.06 -26.46 11.59
C LEU A 534 -11.88 -25.51 11.34
N MET A 535 -12.11 -24.41 10.61
CA MET A 535 -11.08 -23.39 10.38
C MET A 535 -10.59 -22.79 11.70
N LYS A 536 -11.49 -22.36 12.58
CA LYS A 536 -11.12 -21.76 13.87
C LYS A 536 -10.34 -22.69 14.78
N GLN A 537 -10.68 -23.98 14.79
CA GLN A 537 -9.96 -24.99 15.58
C GLN A 537 -8.55 -25.20 15.01
N ARG A 538 -8.44 -25.50 13.70
CA ARG A 538 -7.14 -25.81 13.09
C ARG A 538 -6.20 -24.62 12.97
N THR A 539 -6.68 -23.38 12.91
CA THR A 539 -5.81 -22.18 12.89
C THR A 539 -4.90 -22.06 14.12
N LEU A 540 -5.25 -22.71 15.23
CA LEU A 540 -4.42 -22.72 16.45
C LEU A 540 -3.28 -23.75 16.37
N ASP A 541 -3.49 -24.83 15.62
CA ASP A 541 -2.60 -26.00 15.60
C ASP A 541 -1.72 -26.06 14.35
N ASP A 542 -2.17 -25.48 13.23
CA ASP A 542 -1.51 -25.55 11.93
C ASP A 542 -0.78 -24.23 11.59
N GLU A 543 0.52 -24.31 11.36
CA GLU A 543 1.37 -23.15 11.03
C GLU A 543 0.90 -22.44 9.74
N ALA A 544 0.49 -23.19 8.72
CA ALA A 544 0.05 -22.63 7.44
C ALA A 544 -1.23 -21.82 7.60
N LEU A 545 -2.21 -22.37 8.34
CA LEU A 545 -3.48 -21.68 8.60
C LEU A 545 -3.28 -20.45 9.50
N SER A 546 -2.37 -20.53 10.47
CA SER A 546 -2.00 -19.38 11.29
C SER A 546 -1.37 -18.26 10.44
N TYR A 547 -0.49 -18.63 9.49
CA TYR A 547 0.10 -17.71 8.53
C TYR A 547 -0.98 -17.04 7.66
N TYR A 548 -1.85 -17.81 7.00
CA TYR A 548 -2.90 -17.24 6.14
C TYR A 548 -3.89 -16.37 6.92
N HIS A 549 -4.27 -16.79 8.14
CA HIS A 549 -5.16 -16.00 8.99
C HIS A 549 -4.56 -14.63 9.35
N LYS A 550 -3.27 -14.57 9.72
CA LYS A 550 -2.57 -13.32 10.04
C LYS A 550 -2.46 -12.37 8.83
N HIS A 551 -2.35 -12.92 7.62
CA HIS A 551 -2.19 -12.16 6.38
C HIS A 551 -3.51 -11.98 5.62
N THR A 552 -4.66 -12.30 6.19
CA THR A 552 -5.97 -12.04 5.57
C THR A 552 -6.64 -10.86 6.27
N ALA A 553 -7.12 -9.91 5.47
CA ALA A 553 -7.90 -8.78 5.96
C ALA A 553 -9.29 -8.76 5.31
N GLU A 554 -10.23 -8.17 6.04
CA GLU A 554 -11.60 -7.94 5.58
C GLU A 554 -11.94 -6.46 5.72
N ILE A 555 -12.68 -5.93 4.74
CA ILE A 555 -13.30 -4.60 4.76
C ILE A 555 -14.74 -4.66 4.23
N GLU A 556 -15.55 -3.65 4.56
CA GLU A 556 -16.85 -3.43 3.93
C GLU A 556 -16.76 -2.22 3.00
N ILE A 557 -17.32 -2.31 1.81
CA ILE A 557 -17.42 -1.19 0.87
C ILE A 557 -18.86 -0.91 0.47
N ILE A 558 -19.11 0.30 -0.02
CA ILE A 558 -20.37 0.73 -0.62
C ILE A 558 -20.23 0.78 -2.14
N ARG A 559 -21.08 0.05 -2.87
CA ARG A 559 -21.21 0.14 -4.33
C ARG A 559 -22.13 1.30 -4.74
N GLN A 560 -22.16 1.64 -6.03
CA GLN A 560 -22.97 2.76 -6.57
C GLN A 560 -24.48 2.62 -6.32
N ASP A 561 -24.97 1.37 -6.27
CA ASP A 561 -26.36 1.02 -5.95
C ASP A 561 -26.69 1.11 -4.45
N ARG A 562 -25.72 1.54 -3.63
CA ARG A 562 -25.78 1.61 -2.18
C ARG A 562 -25.89 0.24 -1.51
N SER A 563 -25.57 -0.86 -2.18
CA SER A 563 -25.36 -2.15 -1.49
C SER A 563 -24.07 -2.11 -0.65
N ILE A 564 -24.00 -2.96 0.37
CA ILE A 564 -22.78 -3.17 1.18
C ILE A 564 -22.19 -4.50 0.76
N GLU A 565 -20.90 -4.50 0.44
CA GLU A 565 -20.18 -5.68 0.00
C GLU A 565 -18.94 -5.90 0.87
N PRO A 566 -18.78 -7.07 1.52
CA PRO A 566 -17.56 -7.41 2.23
C PRO A 566 -16.49 -7.94 1.26
N ILE A 567 -15.29 -7.36 1.31
CA ILE A 567 -14.13 -7.80 0.52
C ILE A 567 -13.12 -8.47 1.45
N VAL A 568 -12.65 -9.65 1.06
CA VAL A 568 -11.58 -10.37 1.74
C VAL A 568 -10.37 -10.43 0.81
N PHE A 569 -9.21 -10.02 1.31
CA PHE A 569 -8.00 -9.88 0.49
C PHE A 569 -6.72 -10.20 1.29
N PRO A 570 -5.62 -10.58 0.60
CA PRO A 570 -4.33 -10.78 1.25
C PRO A 570 -3.67 -9.45 1.59
N VAL A 571 -3.12 -9.33 2.80
CA VAL A 571 -2.40 -8.14 3.26
C VAL A 571 -1.04 -8.07 2.55
N PRO A 572 -0.73 -6.98 1.81
CA PRO A 572 0.56 -6.83 1.16
C PRO A 572 1.71 -6.83 2.17
N GLN A 573 2.84 -7.46 1.83
CA GLN A 573 4.01 -7.54 2.72
C GLN A 573 4.53 -6.15 3.14
N LEU A 574 4.40 -5.14 2.27
CA LEU A 574 4.77 -3.75 2.56
C LEU A 574 4.08 -3.20 3.83
N CYS A 575 2.88 -3.67 4.15
CA CYS A 575 2.09 -3.23 5.29
C CYS A 575 2.66 -3.68 6.65
N GLU A 576 3.47 -4.75 6.69
CA GLU A 576 4.18 -5.19 7.91
C GLU A 576 5.16 -4.12 8.40
N PHE A 577 5.60 -3.25 7.49
CA PHE A 577 6.59 -2.24 7.76
C PHE A 577 6.05 -0.98 8.44
N LEU A 578 4.76 -0.92 8.74
CA LEU A 578 4.12 0.18 9.46
C LEU A 578 4.34 0.08 10.98
N THR A 579 4.93 1.13 11.57
CA THR A 579 5.23 1.18 13.01
C THR A 579 3.98 1.35 13.88
N ASN A 580 3.98 0.75 15.07
CA ASN A 580 2.88 0.89 16.03
C ASN A 580 2.73 2.33 16.57
N GLU A 581 3.84 3.07 16.68
CA GLU A 581 3.83 4.48 17.09
C GLU A 581 3.05 5.35 16.08
N LYS A 582 3.30 5.16 14.78
CA LYS A 582 2.55 5.85 13.73
C LYS A 582 1.07 5.47 13.77
N LYS A 583 0.75 4.19 13.98
CA LYS A 583 -0.63 3.72 14.12
C LYS A 583 -1.37 4.45 15.25
N GLN A 584 -0.76 4.49 16.44
CA GLN A 584 -1.35 5.19 17.58
C GLN A 584 -1.47 6.71 17.35
N LYS A 585 -0.43 7.33 16.75
CA LYS A 585 -0.46 8.76 16.44
C LYS A 585 -1.60 9.11 15.49
N VAL A 586 -1.80 8.35 14.41
CA VAL A 586 -2.89 8.59 13.45
C VAL A 586 -4.25 8.36 14.12
N PHE A 587 -4.40 7.31 14.93
CA PHE A 587 -5.64 7.03 15.66
C PHE A 587 -6.09 8.20 16.54
N LEU A 588 -5.15 8.82 17.26
CA LEU A 588 -5.42 9.91 18.20
C LEU A 588 -5.58 11.27 17.52
N THR A 589 -4.88 11.51 16.40
CA THR A 589 -4.82 12.83 15.74
C THR A 589 -5.83 13.03 14.63
N CYS A 590 -6.54 11.99 14.16
CA CYS A 590 -7.53 12.17 13.10
C CYS A 590 -8.78 12.93 13.58
N GLU A 591 -9.12 13.98 12.85
CA GLU A 591 -10.27 14.85 13.11
C GLU A 591 -11.55 14.30 12.46
N GLN A 592 -12.71 14.68 13.00
CA GLN A 592 -14.01 14.34 12.44
C GLN A 592 -14.41 15.36 11.36
N ASP A 593 -15.00 14.88 10.28
CA ASP A 593 -15.64 15.71 9.28
C ASP A 593 -16.99 16.27 9.78
N GLU A 594 -17.64 17.10 8.95
CA GLU A 594 -18.96 17.68 9.25
C GLU A 594 -20.06 16.64 9.48
N GLN A 595 -19.86 15.40 9.02
CA GLN A 595 -20.78 14.27 9.17
C GLN A 595 -20.42 13.38 10.37
N GLY A 596 -19.36 13.71 11.12
CA GLY A 596 -18.91 12.96 12.30
C GLY A 596 -17.96 11.78 12.01
N SER A 597 -17.59 11.54 10.75
CA SER A 597 -16.66 10.47 10.35
C SER A 597 -15.21 10.97 10.31
N LYS A 598 -14.25 10.11 10.66
CA LYS A 598 -12.81 10.43 10.61
C LYS A 598 -12.14 10.06 9.28
N VAL A 599 -12.92 9.51 8.33
CA VAL A 599 -12.41 8.92 7.08
C VAL A 599 -11.72 9.94 6.17
N LYS A 600 -12.22 11.18 6.09
CA LYS A 600 -11.67 12.19 5.19
C LYS A 600 -10.21 12.53 5.50
N ASP A 601 -9.94 12.94 6.74
CA ASP A 601 -8.58 13.27 7.20
C ASP A 601 -7.68 12.03 7.20
N PHE A 602 -8.24 10.85 7.51
CA PHE A 602 -7.51 9.58 7.41
C PHE A 602 -7.04 9.27 5.98
N PHE A 603 -7.88 9.50 4.98
CA PHE A 603 -7.56 9.30 3.57
C PHE A 603 -6.49 10.29 3.08
N GLU A 604 -6.56 11.55 3.50
CA GLU A 604 -5.54 12.56 3.16
C GLU A 604 -4.14 12.17 3.69
N LYS A 605 -4.08 11.54 4.89
CA LYS A 605 -2.85 11.04 5.52
C LYS A 605 -2.30 9.75 4.89
N PHE A 606 -3.05 9.06 4.00
CA PHE A 606 -2.63 7.80 3.40
C PHE A 606 -1.29 7.92 2.65
N SER A 607 -1.11 9.00 1.88
CA SER A 607 0.12 9.24 1.11
C SER A 607 1.38 9.26 1.99
N GLU A 608 1.30 9.90 3.16
CA GLU A 608 2.41 9.92 4.13
C GLU A 608 2.67 8.55 4.73
N ILE A 609 1.62 7.79 5.04
CA ILE A 609 1.73 6.44 5.61
C ILE A 609 2.37 5.48 4.59
N PHE A 610 1.97 5.58 3.32
CA PHE A 610 2.50 4.74 2.25
C PHE A 610 3.99 5.00 2.00
N GLU A 611 4.41 6.26 1.94
CA GLU A 611 5.83 6.61 1.80
C GLU A 611 6.65 6.22 3.05
N GLU A 612 6.05 6.28 4.24
CA GLU A 612 6.68 5.78 5.47
C GLU A 612 6.91 4.26 5.40
N MET A 613 5.94 3.46 4.92
CA MET A 613 6.12 2.01 4.75
C MET A 613 7.25 1.68 3.77
N LYS A 614 7.30 2.36 2.61
CA LYS A 614 8.38 2.20 1.63
C LYS A 614 9.74 2.54 2.24
N TRP A 615 9.80 3.63 3.00
CA TRP A 615 11.00 4.04 3.69
C TRP A 615 11.44 3.03 4.75
N GLN A 616 10.52 2.54 5.58
CA GLN A 616 10.78 1.54 6.61
C GLN A 616 11.21 0.20 6.02
N ARG A 617 10.73 -0.18 4.83
CA ARG A 617 11.26 -1.30 4.04
C ARG A 617 12.74 -1.05 3.71
N LYS A 618 13.05 0.10 3.10
CA LYS A 618 14.43 0.47 2.72
C LYS A 618 15.37 0.56 3.93
N LEU A 619 14.89 1.09 5.05
CA LEU A 619 15.65 1.24 6.29
C LEU A 619 16.06 -0.12 6.87
N ARG A 620 15.17 -1.12 6.85
CA ARG A 620 15.49 -2.48 7.33
C ARG A 620 16.53 -3.22 6.51
N HIS A 621 16.68 -2.88 5.23
CA HIS A 621 17.79 -3.38 4.40
C HIS A 621 19.15 -2.82 4.84
N GLN A 622 19.18 -1.79 5.70
CA GLN A 622 20.39 -1.20 6.28
C GLN A 622 20.45 -1.46 7.79
N PRO A 623 21.02 -2.60 8.24
CA PRO A 623 20.90 -3.06 9.63
C PRO A 623 21.52 -2.10 10.65
N THR A 624 22.60 -1.41 10.30
CA THR A 624 23.26 -0.44 11.18
C THR A 624 22.39 0.78 11.42
N LEU A 625 21.85 1.38 10.36
CA LEU A 625 20.98 2.55 10.45
C LEU A 625 19.66 2.22 11.13
N TYR A 626 19.09 1.04 10.83
CA TYR A 626 17.89 0.55 11.50
C TYR A 626 18.10 0.38 13.01
N TRP A 627 19.22 -0.18 13.45
CA TRP A 627 19.51 -0.33 14.88
C TRP A 627 19.51 1.02 15.62
N PHE A 628 20.23 2.03 15.10
CA PHE A 628 20.22 3.37 15.67
C PHE A 628 18.84 4.03 15.64
N SER A 629 18.13 3.89 14.52
CA SER A 629 16.79 4.46 14.30
C SER A 629 15.73 3.84 15.22
N SER A 630 15.81 2.53 15.49
CA SER A 630 14.82 1.80 16.29
C SER A 630 14.81 2.19 17.76
N GLN A 631 15.93 2.71 18.27
CA GLN A 631 16.12 3.07 19.68
C GLN A 631 15.98 4.57 19.95
N MET A 632 15.17 5.28 19.15
CA MET A 632 15.03 6.74 19.22
C MET A 632 14.68 7.25 20.63
N SER A 633 13.76 6.58 21.33
CA SER A 633 13.34 6.93 22.69
C SER A 633 14.48 6.83 23.71
N LEU A 634 15.32 5.79 23.61
CA LEU A 634 16.47 5.58 24.49
C LEU A 634 17.51 6.70 24.33
N TRP A 635 17.83 7.09 23.10
CA TRP A 635 18.78 8.18 22.84
C TRP A 635 18.26 9.53 23.35
N SER A 636 16.95 9.76 23.22
CA SER A 636 16.26 10.92 23.80
C SER A 636 16.35 10.93 25.34
N ASP A 637 16.10 9.78 25.96
CA ASP A 637 16.15 9.61 27.40
C ASP A 637 17.52 9.87 27.99
N ILE A 638 18.55 9.31 27.36
CA ILE A 638 19.94 9.54 27.74
C ILE A 638 20.28 11.03 27.62
N SER A 639 19.89 11.68 26.53
CA SER A 639 20.14 13.11 26.30
C SER A 639 19.54 13.97 27.41
N PHE A 640 18.29 13.72 27.79
CA PHE A 640 17.63 14.48 28.84
C PHE A 640 18.27 14.26 30.21
N ASN A 641 18.59 13.00 30.56
CA ASN A 641 19.22 12.67 31.84
C ASN A 641 20.59 13.33 31.99
N PHE A 642 21.40 13.35 30.93
CA PHE A 642 22.68 14.07 30.93
C PHE A 642 22.50 15.57 31.07
N ALA A 643 21.51 16.17 30.39
CA ALA A 643 21.21 17.59 30.54
C ALA A 643 20.86 17.94 31.99
N VAL A 644 19.98 17.16 32.64
CA VAL A 644 19.64 17.34 34.06
C VAL A 644 20.87 17.20 34.96
N LEU A 645 21.68 16.17 34.75
CA LEU A 645 22.84 15.88 35.57
C LEU A 645 23.93 16.97 35.47
N ILE A 646 24.24 17.44 34.27
CA ILE A 646 25.20 18.54 34.04
C ILE A 646 24.71 19.80 34.76
N ASN A 647 23.43 20.16 34.62
CA ASN A 647 22.87 21.34 35.28
C ASN A 647 22.89 21.24 36.81
N ILE A 648 22.63 20.05 37.38
CA ILE A 648 22.76 19.82 38.83
C ILE A 648 24.22 20.04 39.28
N LEU A 649 25.18 19.51 38.53
CA LEU A 649 26.61 19.68 38.86
C LEU A 649 27.05 21.15 38.77
N VAL A 650 26.63 21.87 37.73
CA VAL A 650 26.88 23.31 37.60
C VAL A 650 26.24 24.07 38.76
N ALA A 651 24.99 23.77 39.14
CA ALA A 651 24.30 24.44 40.24
C ALA A 651 24.97 24.22 41.61
N VAL A 652 25.52 23.03 41.87
CA VAL A 652 26.16 22.70 43.16
C VAL A 652 27.56 23.30 43.29
N PHE A 653 28.33 23.32 42.22
CA PHE A 653 29.77 23.60 42.28
C PHE A 653 30.20 24.93 41.63
N TYR A 654 29.28 25.70 41.04
CA TYR A 654 29.57 27.03 40.51
C TYR A 654 29.68 28.08 41.64
N PRO A 655 30.66 29.02 41.61
CA PRO A 655 31.73 29.17 40.61
C PRO A 655 32.89 28.19 40.83
N PHE A 656 33.45 27.66 39.72
CA PHE A 656 34.45 26.59 39.71
C PHE A 656 35.86 27.00 40.22
N ASN A 657 36.01 28.23 40.72
CA ASN A 657 37.29 28.83 41.10
C ASN A 657 37.84 28.35 42.45
N LYS A 658 37.10 27.51 43.17
CA LYS A 658 37.62 26.83 44.37
C LYS A 658 38.06 25.44 43.94
N GLY A 659 39.37 25.20 43.86
CA GLY A 659 39.89 23.84 43.83
C GLY A 659 39.20 23.05 44.95
N LEU A 660 38.50 21.97 44.60
CA LEU A 660 37.91 21.08 45.58
C LEU A 660 39.04 20.67 46.54
N LYS A 661 38.86 20.89 47.85
CA LYS A 661 39.83 20.43 48.85
C LYS A 661 40.09 18.94 48.60
N ASP A 662 41.36 18.53 48.60
CA ASP A 662 41.74 17.12 48.48
C ASP A 662 40.89 16.29 49.45
N LEU A 663 40.30 15.21 48.93
CA LEU A 663 39.51 14.28 49.74
C LEU A 663 40.39 13.72 50.86
N ASP A 664 39.92 13.85 52.10
CA ASP A 664 40.52 13.21 53.26
C ASP A 664 40.65 11.70 53.00
N SER A 665 41.77 11.06 53.40
CA SER A 665 42.09 9.66 53.03
C SER A 665 40.94 8.67 53.30
N ARG A 666 40.16 8.91 54.37
CA ARG A 666 38.95 8.14 54.72
C ARG A 666 37.82 8.30 53.71
N SER A 667 37.59 9.51 53.22
CA SER A 667 36.54 9.81 52.23
C SER A 667 36.90 9.29 50.83
N SER A 668 38.19 9.35 50.46
CA SER A 668 38.70 8.71 49.24
C SER A 668 38.56 7.18 49.28
N ALA A 669 38.93 6.55 50.41
CA ALA A 669 38.75 5.12 50.61
C ALA A 669 37.26 4.70 50.59
N ALA A 670 36.37 5.53 51.14
CA ALA A 670 34.92 5.29 51.11
C ALA A 670 34.31 5.37 49.69
N ILE A 671 34.80 6.28 48.83
CA ILE A 671 34.35 6.35 47.44
C ILE A 671 34.86 5.15 46.64
N TRP A 672 36.11 4.71 46.87
CA TRP A 672 36.65 3.50 46.25
C TRP A 672 35.93 2.22 46.70
N SER A 673 35.63 2.09 47.99
CA SER A 673 34.86 0.95 48.50
C SER A 673 33.42 0.98 47.97
N GLY A 674 32.79 2.15 47.86
CA GLY A 674 31.47 2.32 47.23
C GLY A 674 31.47 1.94 45.75
N LEU A 675 32.50 2.30 45.00
CA LEU A 675 32.64 1.96 43.57
C LEU A 675 32.88 0.46 43.37
N LEU A 676 33.68 -0.17 44.25
CA LEU A 676 33.90 -1.61 44.25
C LEU A 676 32.63 -2.38 44.63
N MET A 677 31.89 -1.94 45.65
CA MET A 677 30.64 -2.56 46.08
C MET A 677 29.54 -2.45 45.02
N THR A 678 29.42 -1.31 44.33
CA THR A 678 28.47 -1.15 43.22
C THR A 678 28.87 -1.99 42.00
N LEU A 679 30.17 -2.11 41.70
CA LEU A 679 30.68 -2.99 40.64
C LEU A 679 30.41 -4.49 40.94
N ILE A 680 30.66 -4.94 42.17
CA ILE A 680 30.35 -6.31 42.62
C ILE A 680 28.84 -6.58 42.54
N THR A 681 28.01 -5.61 42.93
CA THR A 681 26.55 -5.74 42.86
C THR A 681 26.05 -5.91 41.42
N ILE A 682 26.66 -5.23 40.44
CA ILE A 682 26.35 -5.40 39.01
C ILE A 682 26.73 -6.78 38.50
N LEU A 683 27.90 -7.29 38.90
CA LEU A 683 28.38 -8.62 38.50
C LEU A 683 27.50 -9.74 39.05
N ILE A 684 26.94 -9.57 40.25
CA ILE A 684 25.99 -10.52 40.86
C ILE A 684 24.58 -10.36 40.27
N LYS A 685 24.12 -9.12 40.05
CA LYS A 685 22.80 -8.83 39.52
C LYS A 685 22.78 -7.51 38.71
N PRO A 686 22.82 -7.57 37.36
CA PRO A 686 22.79 -6.38 36.52
C PRO A 686 21.39 -5.77 36.49
N ASN A 687 21.11 -4.87 37.44
CA ASN A 687 19.90 -4.09 37.52
C ASN A 687 20.14 -2.64 37.06
N ALA A 688 19.12 -2.00 36.49
CA ALA A 688 19.18 -0.60 36.06
C ALA A 688 19.55 0.37 37.21
N THR A 689 19.12 0.08 38.44
CA THR A 689 19.49 0.85 39.64
C THR A 689 20.97 0.73 39.96
N SER A 690 21.54 -0.47 39.87
CA SER A 690 22.96 -0.74 40.09
C SER A 690 23.82 -0.01 39.05
N MET A 691 23.41 -0.03 37.78
CA MET A 691 24.10 0.71 36.69
C MET A 691 24.09 2.23 36.91
N ARG A 692 22.95 2.79 37.33
CA ARG A 692 22.85 4.22 37.68
C ARG A 692 23.72 4.58 38.88
N MET A 693 23.75 3.74 39.92
CA MET A 693 24.59 3.96 41.09
C MET A 693 26.09 3.92 40.74
N LEU A 694 26.52 2.98 39.90
CA LEU A 694 27.90 2.93 39.42
C LEU A 694 28.26 4.18 38.59
N PHE A 695 27.34 4.62 37.73
CA PHE A 695 27.55 5.82 36.91
C PHE A 695 27.71 7.08 37.78
N VAL A 696 26.84 7.27 38.78
CA VAL A 696 26.93 8.39 39.73
C VAL A 696 28.20 8.30 40.58
N ALA A 697 28.55 7.11 41.09
CA ALA A 697 29.78 6.90 41.85
C ALA A 697 31.04 7.18 41.01
N GLY A 698 31.02 6.80 39.73
CA GLY A 698 32.07 7.08 38.76
C GLY A 698 32.24 8.57 38.49
N ILE A 699 31.15 9.31 38.29
CA ILE A 699 31.18 10.78 38.13
C ILE A 699 31.71 11.45 39.40
N LEU A 700 31.19 11.07 40.57
CA LEU A 700 31.65 11.63 41.84
C LEU A 700 33.15 11.41 42.03
N ARG A 701 33.66 10.22 41.70
CA ARG A 701 35.10 9.94 41.74
C ARG A 701 35.90 10.74 40.71
N SER A 702 35.37 10.92 39.50
CA SER A 702 36.00 11.70 38.43
C SER A 702 36.18 13.16 38.83
N ILE A 703 35.16 13.77 39.45
CA ILE A 703 35.19 15.14 39.97
C ILE A 703 36.35 15.34 40.95
N TYR A 704 36.58 14.40 41.87
CA TYR A 704 37.65 14.50 42.88
C TYR A 704 39.03 13.97 42.42
N SER A 705 39.14 13.29 41.28
CA SER A 705 40.42 12.79 40.76
C SER A 705 41.02 13.71 39.70
N VAL A 706 40.22 14.09 38.71
CA VAL A 706 40.65 14.89 37.55
C VAL A 706 40.26 16.36 37.71
N GLY A 707 39.29 16.64 38.57
CA GLY A 707 38.71 17.96 38.75
C GLY A 707 37.38 18.11 38.03
N LEU A 708 36.59 19.09 38.45
CA LEU A 708 35.24 19.31 37.94
C LEU A 708 35.21 19.80 36.49
N GLY A 709 36.11 20.72 36.10
CA GLY A 709 36.16 21.28 34.74
C GLY A 709 36.33 20.21 33.66
N PRO A 710 37.38 19.36 33.72
CA PRO A 710 37.57 18.27 32.75
C PRO A 710 36.42 17.25 32.76
N THR A 711 35.82 16.99 33.91
CA THR A 711 34.66 16.08 34.04
C THR A 711 33.43 16.64 33.32
N LEU A 712 33.13 17.94 33.51
CA LEU A 712 32.03 18.62 32.82
C LEU A 712 32.25 18.69 31.31
N TRP A 713 33.49 18.95 30.87
CA TRP A 713 33.83 18.93 29.45
C TRP A 713 33.60 17.55 28.82
N LEU A 714 34.04 16.47 29.49
CA LEU A 714 33.81 15.10 29.02
C LEU A 714 32.31 14.77 28.92
N MET A 715 31.54 15.11 29.96
CA MET A 715 30.09 14.89 29.95
C MET A 715 29.38 15.71 28.86
N GLY A 716 29.81 16.96 28.64
CA GLY A 716 29.32 17.81 27.57
C GLY A 716 29.65 17.25 26.18
N ALA A 717 30.85 16.70 25.98
CA ALA A 717 31.24 16.04 24.73
C ALA A 717 30.41 14.77 24.47
N ILE A 718 30.19 13.94 25.49
CA ILE A 718 29.31 12.76 25.41
C ILE A 718 27.87 13.18 25.07
N GLN A 719 27.39 14.29 25.65
CA GLN A 719 26.06 14.81 25.37
C GLN A 719 25.90 15.27 23.91
N VAL A 720 26.89 15.96 23.35
CA VAL A 720 26.90 16.36 21.93
C VAL A 720 26.88 15.12 21.03
N LEU A 721 27.72 14.11 21.33
CA LEU A 721 27.76 12.86 20.57
C LEU A 721 26.42 12.13 20.62
N ASN A 722 25.86 11.97 21.82
CA ASN A 722 24.56 11.33 22.03
C ASN A 722 23.45 12.04 21.26
N LYS A 723 23.42 13.38 21.29
CA LYS A 723 22.44 14.15 20.53
C LYS A 723 22.65 14.06 19.02
N GLY A 724 23.90 13.96 18.55
CA GLY A 724 24.22 13.67 17.16
C GLY A 724 23.66 12.31 16.71
N ILE A 725 23.84 11.26 17.52
CA ILE A 725 23.27 9.93 17.27
C ILE A 725 21.74 9.99 17.25
N PHE A 726 21.13 10.68 18.22
CA PHE A 726 19.68 10.90 18.25
C PHE A 726 19.18 11.60 16.98
N LEU A 727 19.89 12.62 16.48
CA LEU A 727 19.49 13.33 15.26
C LEU A 727 19.53 12.42 14.04
N VAL A 728 20.58 11.59 13.90
CA VAL A 728 20.68 10.59 12.83
C VAL A 728 19.56 9.55 12.95
N SER A 729 19.26 9.10 14.17
CA SER A 729 18.15 8.18 14.48
C SER A 729 16.79 8.77 14.10
N PHE A 730 16.52 10.03 14.48
CA PHE A 730 15.29 10.75 14.15
C PHE A 730 15.14 10.95 12.63
N MET A 731 16.21 11.37 11.95
CA MET A 731 16.22 11.54 10.51
C MET A 731 16.01 10.22 9.76
N GLY A 732 16.59 9.14 10.30
CA GLY A 732 16.45 7.76 9.85
C GLY A 732 15.04 7.23 10.04
N ASN A 733 14.34 7.52 11.14
CA ASN A 733 13.01 6.98 11.37
C ASN A 733 11.94 7.68 10.52
N ASN A 734 12.06 9.01 10.36
CA ASN A 734 11.08 9.84 9.64
C ASN A 734 11.32 9.91 8.11
N GLY A 735 12.36 9.24 7.59
CA GLY A 735 12.67 9.25 6.15
C GLY A 735 13.07 10.61 5.59
N THR A 736 13.51 11.54 6.42
CA THR A 736 13.94 12.88 5.97
C THR A 736 15.12 12.86 4.98
N PHE A 737 15.85 11.74 4.91
CA PHE A 737 16.93 11.55 3.95
C PHE A 737 16.45 11.44 2.49
N SER A 738 15.22 10.99 2.22
CA SER A 738 14.66 10.94 0.86
C SER A 738 13.98 12.24 0.44
N LYS A 739 13.63 13.10 1.40
CA LYS A 739 12.91 14.37 1.18
C LYS A 739 13.83 15.51 0.72
N SER A 740 13.26 16.50 0.07
CA SER A 740 13.99 17.69 -0.38
C SER A 740 14.52 18.51 0.81
N ARG A 741 15.67 19.19 0.62
CA ARG A 741 16.27 20.03 1.69
C ARG A 741 15.32 21.12 2.18
N TYR A 742 14.51 21.69 1.29
CA TYR A 742 13.54 22.71 1.65
C TYR A 742 12.47 22.19 2.63
N GLU A 743 11.90 21.02 2.33
CA GLU A 743 10.92 20.36 3.20
C GLU A 743 11.51 20.04 4.59
N ASN A 744 12.78 19.63 4.63
CA ASN A 744 13.48 19.38 5.89
C ASN A 744 13.62 20.67 6.74
N LEU A 745 13.91 21.83 6.12
CA LEU A 745 13.98 23.10 6.86
C LEU A 745 12.61 23.60 7.34
N THR A 746 11.52 23.24 6.65
CA THR A 746 10.17 23.60 7.10
C THR A 746 9.67 22.76 8.27
N ASN A 747 10.29 21.61 8.54
CA ASN A 747 9.88 20.73 9.63
C ASN A 747 10.35 21.27 10.99
N PHE A 748 9.42 21.83 11.77
CA PHE A 748 9.68 22.39 13.10
C PHE A 748 10.39 21.42 14.05
N GLN A 749 10.05 20.12 14.02
CA GLN A 749 10.65 19.13 14.91
C GLN A 749 12.14 18.93 14.61
N LEU A 750 12.52 18.90 13.33
CA LEU A 750 13.93 18.79 12.93
C LEU A 750 14.70 20.05 13.34
N VAL A 751 14.12 21.24 13.09
CA VAL A 751 14.72 22.52 13.47
C VAL A 751 14.92 22.62 14.98
N TYR A 752 13.94 22.18 15.77
CA TYR A 752 14.04 22.11 17.23
C TYR A 752 15.22 21.24 17.69
N HIS A 753 15.38 20.04 17.13
CA HIS A 753 16.47 19.14 17.51
C HIS A 753 17.86 19.61 17.03
N VAL A 754 17.94 20.28 15.87
CA VAL A 754 19.16 20.96 15.41
C VAL A 754 19.51 22.13 16.33
N GLY A 755 18.53 22.94 16.74
CA GLY A 755 18.71 24.00 17.73
C GLY A 755 19.17 23.48 19.09
N TYR A 756 18.62 22.34 19.54
CA TYR A 756 19.07 21.67 20.77
C TYR A 756 20.53 21.21 20.66
N LEU A 757 20.94 20.62 19.52
CA LEU A 757 22.33 20.24 19.29
C LEU A 757 23.26 21.47 19.30
N LEU A 758 22.84 22.58 18.70
CA LEU A 758 23.58 23.83 18.75
C LEU A 758 23.77 24.32 20.19
N LEU A 759 22.73 24.28 21.02
CA LEU A 759 22.83 24.64 22.45
C LEU A 759 23.79 23.71 23.21
N CYS A 760 23.83 22.41 22.91
CA CYS A 760 24.83 21.50 23.48
C CYS A 760 26.27 21.90 23.11
N VAL A 761 26.50 22.31 21.86
CA VAL A 761 27.83 22.78 21.39
C VAL A 761 28.20 24.11 22.03
N LEU A 762 27.27 25.06 22.13
CA LEU A 762 27.49 26.35 22.80
C LEU A 762 27.80 26.15 24.30
N GLY A 763 27.13 25.19 24.96
CA GLY A 763 27.41 24.80 26.34
C GLY A 763 28.83 24.25 26.54
N LEU A 764 29.35 23.54 25.54
CA LEU A 764 30.70 22.95 25.58
C LEU A 764 31.81 23.96 25.23
N CYS A 765 31.56 24.85 24.27
CA CYS A 765 32.59 25.73 23.70
C CYS A 765 32.60 27.16 24.27
N LEU A 766 31.46 27.69 24.72
CA LEU A 766 31.36 29.08 25.17
C LEU A 766 31.22 29.18 26.70
N HIS A 767 30.14 28.63 27.27
CA HIS A 767 29.85 28.76 28.70
C HIS A 767 28.83 27.70 29.17
N GLU A 768 28.99 27.18 30.37
CA GLU A 768 28.17 26.07 30.91
C GLU A 768 26.71 26.47 31.14
N PHE A 769 26.40 27.76 31.23
CA PHE A 769 25.02 28.25 31.39
C PHE A 769 24.11 27.95 30.22
N PHE A 770 24.63 27.71 29.00
CA PHE A 770 23.78 27.27 27.88
C PHE A 770 23.13 25.91 28.16
N TYR A 771 23.70 25.07 29.03
CA TYR A 771 23.07 23.83 29.46
C TYR A 771 21.73 24.06 30.17
N SER A 772 21.51 25.22 30.81
CA SER A 772 20.25 25.54 31.50
C SER A 772 19.06 25.60 30.55
N LEU A 773 19.27 26.03 29.30
CA LEU A 773 18.23 26.09 28.28
C LEU A 773 17.81 24.68 27.81
N LEU A 774 18.69 23.68 27.94
CA LEU A 774 18.35 22.30 27.59
C LEU A 774 17.30 21.69 28.53
N LEU A 775 17.12 22.23 29.74
CA LEU A 775 16.10 21.78 30.69
C LEU A 775 14.68 22.07 30.19
N LEU A 776 14.51 23.05 29.30
CA LEU A 776 13.21 23.37 28.69
C LEU A 776 12.65 22.21 27.85
N ASP A 777 13.48 21.24 27.48
CA ASP A 777 13.05 20.02 26.76
C ASP A 777 12.07 19.16 27.56
N VAL A 778 11.97 19.36 28.89
CA VAL A 778 10.92 18.74 29.72
C VAL A 778 9.51 19.08 29.21
N VAL A 779 9.33 20.27 28.62
CA VAL A 779 8.05 20.73 28.05
C VAL A 779 7.67 19.92 26.82
N TYR A 780 8.63 19.61 25.95
CA TYR A 780 8.38 18.86 24.72
C TYR A 780 8.14 17.37 25.00
N ARG A 781 8.76 16.85 26.07
CA ARG A 781 8.75 15.43 26.41
C ARG A 781 7.50 14.99 27.19
N GLU A 782 6.89 15.90 27.94
CA GLU A 782 5.76 15.59 28.82
C GLU A 782 4.46 16.24 28.32
N ASP A 783 3.55 15.43 27.78
CA ASP A 783 2.28 15.89 27.20
C ASP A 783 1.42 16.69 28.20
N THR A 784 1.49 16.33 29.48
CA THR A 784 0.72 17.04 30.53
C THR A 784 1.19 18.49 30.68
N LEU A 785 2.51 18.72 30.65
CA LEU A 785 3.09 20.06 30.76
C LEU A 785 2.87 20.86 29.47
N TRP A 786 2.95 20.22 28.31
CA TRP A 786 2.60 20.84 27.04
C TRP A 786 1.16 21.37 27.05
N ASN A 787 0.21 20.55 27.52
CA ASN A 787 -1.21 20.96 27.64
C ASN A 787 -1.41 22.15 28.59
N VAL A 788 -0.63 22.23 29.68
CA VAL A 788 -0.64 23.40 30.58
C VAL A 788 -0.13 24.65 29.86
N ILE A 789 0.89 24.54 29.01
CA ILE A 789 1.36 25.69 28.23
C ILE A 789 0.33 26.10 27.16
N GLN A 790 -0.34 25.13 26.53
CA GLN A 790 -1.37 25.38 25.54
C GLN A 790 -2.56 26.18 26.10
N CYS A 791 -2.88 26.08 27.40
CA CYS A 791 -3.96 26.88 27.98
C CYS A 791 -3.68 28.39 27.96
N VAL A 792 -2.41 28.79 27.96
CA VAL A 792 -2.00 30.19 27.82
C VAL A 792 -1.81 30.56 26.35
N VAL A 793 -1.27 29.65 25.53
CA VAL A 793 -0.88 29.94 24.14
C VAL A 793 -2.08 29.98 23.18
N ARG A 794 -3.04 29.05 23.29
CA ARG A 794 -4.18 28.94 22.35
C ARG A 794 -5.01 30.22 22.28
N ASN A 795 -5.27 30.81 23.45
CA ASN A 795 -6.00 32.06 23.60
C ASN A 795 -5.07 33.21 24.04
N ALA A 796 -3.80 33.19 23.63
CA ALA A 796 -2.82 34.22 24.01
C ALA A 796 -3.29 35.64 23.67
N LYS A 797 -4.10 35.80 22.61
CA LYS A 797 -4.68 37.10 22.22
C LYS A 797 -5.53 37.73 23.33
N SER A 798 -6.38 36.96 24.03
CA SER A 798 -7.22 37.49 25.10
C SER A 798 -6.40 37.81 26.35
N VAL A 799 -5.41 36.98 26.68
CA VAL A 799 -4.47 37.21 27.78
C VAL A 799 -3.64 38.48 27.53
N ILE A 800 -3.07 38.63 26.33
CA ILE A 800 -2.29 39.82 25.94
C ILE A 800 -3.18 41.07 25.93
N LEU A 801 -4.40 40.99 25.40
CA LEU A 801 -5.32 42.14 25.40
C LEU A 801 -5.68 42.59 26.82
N THR A 802 -5.87 41.63 27.74
CA THR A 802 -6.13 41.91 29.16
C THR A 802 -4.90 42.54 29.82
N ALA A 803 -3.69 42.05 29.52
CA ALA A 803 -2.46 42.65 30.02
C ALA A 803 -2.24 44.07 29.48
N VAL A 804 -2.55 44.32 28.21
CA VAL A 804 -2.51 45.67 27.62
C VAL A 804 -3.53 46.59 28.32
N PHE A 805 -4.74 46.11 28.57
CA PHE A 805 -5.75 46.84 29.35
C PHE A 805 -5.25 47.15 30.76
N ALA A 806 -4.56 46.22 31.43
CA ALA A 806 -3.94 46.44 32.72
C ALA A 806 -2.90 47.57 32.68
N VAL A 807 -2.02 47.55 31.68
CA VAL A 807 -1.01 48.60 31.48
C VAL A 807 -1.67 49.96 31.23
N ILE A 808 -2.78 50.01 30.48
CA ILE A 808 -3.55 51.26 30.26
C ILE A 808 -4.14 51.79 31.58
N ILE A 809 -4.73 50.93 32.41
CA ILE A 809 -5.26 51.35 33.72
C ILE A 809 -4.12 51.90 34.59
N ILE A 810 -3.00 51.18 34.68
CA ILE A 810 -1.84 51.59 35.48
C ILE A 810 -1.28 52.92 34.98
N TYR A 811 -1.25 53.14 33.66
CA TYR A 811 -0.87 54.40 33.05
C TYR A 811 -1.77 55.56 33.50
N LEU A 812 -3.09 55.37 33.59
CA LEU A 812 -4.02 56.38 34.10
C LEU A 812 -3.75 56.71 35.58
N PHE A 813 -3.50 55.68 36.41
CA PHE A 813 -3.13 55.89 37.82
C PHE A 813 -1.79 56.62 37.95
N ALA A 814 -0.80 56.30 37.12
CA ALA A 814 0.50 56.98 37.11
C ALA A 814 0.39 58.46 36.70
N ILE A 815 -0.51 58.83 35.78
CA ILE A 815 -0.79 60.24 35.46
C ILE A 815 -1.39 60.95 36.68
N CYS A 816 -2.38 60.34 37.34
CA CYS A 816 -2.98 60.91 38.55
C CYS A 816 -1.94 61.07 39.67
N GLY A 817 -1.07 60.07 39.86
CA GLY A 817 0.06 60.12 40.80
C GLY A 817 1.04 61.25 40.47
N TYR A 818 1.40 61.40 39.19
CA TYR A 818 2.31 62.46 38.71
C TYR A 818 1.74 63.87 38.87
N LEU A 819 0.43 64.06 38.66
CA LEU A 819 -0.19 65.39 38.72
C LEU A 819 -0.53 65.84 40.14
N PHE A 820 -0.96 64.92 41.01
CA PHE A 820 -1.54 65.28 42.31
C PHE A 820 -0.72 64.81 43.52
N ILE A 821 0.13 63.79 43.37
CA ILE A 821 0.76 63.08 44.50
C ILE A 821 2.26 62.83 44.25
N GLN A 822 2.88 63.67 43.42
CA GLN A 822 4.26 63.50 42.96
C GLN A 822 5.28 63.43 44.11
N ASP A 823 5.12 64.27 45.13
CA ASP A 823 6.05 64.38 46.25
C ASP A 823 6.01 63.17 47.22
N ASP A 824 4.96 62.33 47.16
CA ASP A 824 4.85 61.13 48.00
C ASP A 824 5.57 59.89 47.41
N PHE A 825 6.06 59.99 46.17
CA PHE A 825 6.87 58.94 45.51
C PHE A 825 8.32 58.99 46.00
N LEU A 826 8.51 58.73 47.29
CA LEU A 826 9.80 58.60 47.94
C LEU A 826 10.11 57.12 48.14
N MET A 827 11.17 56.62 47.50
CA MET A 827 11.62 55.25 47.67
C MET A 827 12.87 55.21 48.54
N GLU A 828 12.93 54.24 49.45
CA GLU A 828 14.15 53.92 50.20
C GLU A 828 15.19 53.31 49.24
N VAL A 829 16.36 53.94 49.15
CA VAL A 829 17.47 53.47 48.32
C VAL A 829 18.70 53.22 49.18
N ASN A 830 19.19 51.99 49.14
CA ASN A 830 20.48 51.63 49.71
C ASN A 830 21.60 52.05 48.73
N ILE A 831 22.32 53.13 49.04
CA ILE A 831 23.50 53.51 48.28
C ILE A 831 24.57 52.42 48.47
N LYS A 832 24.80 51.60 47.44
CA LYS A 832 26.02 50.80 47.36
C LYS A 832 27.19 51.78 47.19
N ALA A 833 27.99 51.95 48.24
CA ALA A 833 29.22 52.72 48.19
C ALA A 833 30.09 52.27 47.01
N MET A 834 30.21 53.12 45.99
CA MET A 834 31.10 52.92 44.86
C MET A 834 32.51 53.27 45.34
N SER A 835 33.29 52.26 45.73
CA SER A 835 34.73 52.41 45.93
C SER A 835 35.37 52.72 44.57
N ILE A 836 35.65 53.99 44.33
CA ILE A 836 36.54 54.43 43.26
C ILE A 836 37.94 53.96 43.67
N ASP A 837 38.38 52.82 43.13
CA ASP A 837 39.78 52.44 43.16
C ASP A 837 40.57 53.48 42.35
N ASN A 838 41.36 54.29 43.06
CA ASN A 838 42.43 55.08 42.46
C ASN A 838 43.52 54.12 41.94
N GLN A 839 43.34 53.62 40.72
CA GLN A 839 44.42 53.08 39.90
C GLN A 839 44.56 53.90 38.62
N ILE A 840 45.28 55.02 38.72
CA ILE A 840 45.93 55.65 37.57
C ILE A 840 47.43 55.81 37.89
N LEU A 841 48.23 55.29 36.96
CA LEU A 841 49.70 55.29 36.84
C LEU A 841 50.50 54.32 37.73
N ASN A 842 50.67 53.10 37.22
CA ASN A 842 51.95 52.40 37.32
C ASN A 842 52.16 51.47 36.12
N VAL A 843 52.73 52.04 35.05
CA VAL A 843 53.47 51.27 34.04
C VAL A 843 54.73 52.08 33.70
N THR A 844 55.86 51.74 34.32
CA THR A 844 57.04 51.27 33.58
C THR A 844 58.21 50.87 34.50
N SER A 845 58.84 49.75 34.11
CA SER A 845 60.26 49.41 34.27
C SER A 845 60.75 48.75 35.57
N ASN A 846 60.71 47.42 35.56
CA ASN A 846 61.83 46.50 35.69
C ASN A 846 63.11 46.91 36.46
N ASN A 847 63.48 46.01 37.38
CA ASN A 847 64.84 45.53 37.67
C ASN A 847 65.86 46.51 38.28
N LYS A 848 66.11 46.37 39.59
CA LYS A 848 67.33 45.74 40.16
C LYS A 848 67.49 46.05 41.66
N THR A 849 68.08 45.07 42.32
CA THR A 849 68.55 45.03 43.70
C THR A 849 69.72 45.99 43.99
N ASN A 850 69.84 46.35 45.28
CA ASN A 850 70.99 46.86 46.04
C ASN A 850 71.37 48.36 46.00
N LEU A 851 71.16 49.01 47.17
CA LEU A 851 72.14 49.75 47.99
C LEU A 851 73.04 50.84 47.33
N LEU A 852 72.89 52.10 47.77
CA LEU A 852 73.96 53.03 48.26
C LEU A 852 73.30 54.40 48.60
N THR A 853 73.30 54.90 49.84
CA THR A 853 74.33 55.69 50.54
C THR A 853 74.62 57.08 49.90
N THR A 854 74.40 58.12 50.73
CA THR A 854 75.17 59.38 50.87
C THR A 854 75.15 60.44 49.75
N ILE A 855 74.79 61.69 50.09
CA ILE A 855 75.70 62.86 50.18
C ILE A 855 74.87 64.18 50.28
N ILE A 856 75.12 64.89 51.37
CA ILE A 856 74.85 66.33 51.60
C ILE A 856 75.94 67.13 50.88
N PRO A 857 75.66 68.30 50.27
CA PRO A 857 76.68 69.34 50.14
C PRO A 857 76.55 70.33 51.32
N ALA A 858 77.66 70.46 52.05
CA ALA A 858 77.87 71.46 53.09
C ALA A 858 78.66 72.65 52.53
N ALA A 859 78.24 73.87 52.87
CA ALA A 859 79.03 75.09 53.16
C ALA A 859 78.01 76.24 53.42
N ASN A 860 77.83 76.68 54.67
CA ASN A 860 78.51 77.83 55.33
C ASN A 860 78.15 79.17 54.64
N ASP A 861 77.63 80.22 55.30
CA ASP A 861 78.00 80.76 56.61
C ASP A 861 76.85 81.53 57.33
N ASN A 862 76.90 81.43 58.67
CA ASN A 862 76.68 82.45 59.72
C ASN A 862 75.45 83.37 59.71
N GLU A 863 74.62 83.28 60.77
CA GLU A 863 74.64 84.26 61.88
C GLU A 863 73.81 83.80 63.10
N TYR A 864 74.32 84.11 64.28
CA TYR A 864 73.80 83.86 65.63
C TYR A 864 72.55 84.70 65.96
N CYS A 865 71.58 84.15 66.70
CA CYS A 865 71.16 84.72 68.00
C CYS A 865 70.26 83.77 68.81
N THR A 866 70.36 83.93 70.13
CA THR A 866 69.96 83.06 71.23
C THR A 866 68.61 83.42 71.87
N LYS A 867 68.02 82.43 72.57
CA LYS A 867 67.25 82.49 73.85
C LYS A 867 66.61 83.83 74.29
N ASP A 868 65.32 83.81 74.63
CA ASP A 868 64.76 83.89 76.01
C ASP A 868 63.31 84.44 76.07
N ASN A 869 62.60 83.98 77.11
CA ASN A 869 61.61 84.68 77.93
C ASN A 869 60.13 84.89 77.51
N CYS A 870 59.28 84.14 78.23
CA CYS A 870 58.37 84.63 79.29
C CYS A 870 57.25 85.65 79.00
N THR A 871 56.02 85.14 79.14
CA THR A 871 54.93 85.59 80.05
C THR A 871 54.34 87.02 80.02
N ASN A 872 52.98 87.00 80.06
CA ASN A 872 52.03 87.88 80.77
C ASN A 872 51.65 89.25 80.17
N ASP A 873 50.38 89.36 79.75
CA ASP A 873 49.30 90.07 80.50
C ASP A 873 47.94 89.74 79.84
N LYS A 874 46.92 89.19 80.54
CA LYS A 874 46.02 89.75 81.57
C LYS A 874 44.98 90.77 81.05
N THR A 875 43.72 90.29 81.01
CA THR A 875 42.47 90.86 81.63
C THR A 875 42.02 92.29 81.23
N THR A 876 40.74 92.61 80.96
CA THR A 876 39.45 92.03 81.40
C THR A 876 38.22 92.70 80.72
N GLY A 877 37.11 91.96 80.64
CA GLY A 877 35.70 92.44 80.59
C GLY A 877 34.91 91.82 79.42
N HIS A 878 33.88 90.97 79.54
CA HIS A 878 32.94 90.72 80.64
C HIS A 878 32.36 89.29 80.58
N MET A 879 32.12 88.76 81.78
CA MET A 879 31.51 87.52 82.27
C MET A 879 30.36 86.86 81.50
N SER A 880 30.41 85.53 81.45
CA SER A 880 29.30 84.57 81.30
C SER A 880 28.54 84.34 82.63
N PRO A 881 27.45 83.57 82.63
CA PRO A 881 27.56 82.21 83.20
C PRO A 881 26.88 81.12 82.33
N VAL A 882 27.56 79.98 82.09
CA VAL A 882 27.35 78.64 82.74
C VAL A 882 26.15 77.90 82.12
N SER A 883 26.20 76.64 81.65
CA SER A 883 26.83 75.38 82.12
C SER A 883 26.81 74.37 80.94
N GLN A 884 27.90 73.69 80.54
CA GLN A 884 28.37 72.33 80.96
C GLN A 884 27.22 71.31 81.15
N THR A 885 27.19 70.13 80.52
CA THR A 885 28.15 69.01 80.72
C THR A 885 28.00 67.87 79.70
N SER A 886 29.12 67.49 79.08
CA SER A 886 29.72 66.15 78.85
C SER A 886 28.95 64.89 78.36
N ASN A 887 29.51 64.34 77.27
CA ASN A 887 29.86 62.93 76.95
C ASN A 887 28.93 61.77 77.32
N VAL A 888 28.53 60.97 76.30
CA VAL A 888 28.61 59.49 76.31
C VAL A 888 28.76 58.98 74.86
N LEU A 889 29.75 58.10 74.63
CA LEU A 889 29.82 57.15 73.53
C LEU A 889 28.77 56.05 73.73
N SER A 890 27.93 55.82 72.74
CA SER A 890 27.27 54.52 72.54
C SER A 890 27.14 54.27 71.05
N GLU A 891 27.78 53.19 70.60
CA GLU A 891 27.40 52.45 69.41
C GLU A 891 25.90 52.16 69.46
N GLU A 892 25.17 52.57 68.43
CA GLU A 892 23.95 51.93 67.98
C GLU A 892 23.73 52.36 66.53
N GLY A 893 23.51 51.38 65.65
CA GLY A 893 23.41 51.57 64.21
C GLY A 893 22.29 52.53 63.83
N ALA A 894 22.61 53.47 62.96
CA ALA A 894 21.64 54.20 62.17
C ALA A 894 22.10 54.08 60.71
N ASP A 895 21.54 53.09 60.03
CA ASP A 895 21.48 53.09 58.57
C ASP A 895 20.75 54.38 58.19
N ASN A 896 21.46 55.36 57.65
CA ASN A 896 20.83 56.54 57.05
C ASN A 896 20.15 56.08 55.76
N GLU A 897 18.90 55.60 55.86
CA GLU A 897 18.02 55.32 54.73
C GLU A 897 17.78 56.63 53.96
N LEU A 898 18.39 56.74 52.79
CA LEU A 898 18.22 57.88 51.89
C LEU A 898 16.97 57.64 51.04
N LEU A 899 16.01 58.56 51.14
CA LEU A 899 14.80 58.57 50.32
C LEU A 899 15.05 59.27 48.98
N GLU A 900 14.84 58.58 47.87
CA GLU A 900 14.97 59.13 46.51
C GLU A 900 13.61 59.35 45.85
N ARG A 901 13.45 60.45 45.10
CA ARG A 901 12.22 60.77 44.36
C ARG A 901 12.10 59.91 43.11
N ALA A 902 11.04 59.11 43.02
CA ALA A 902 10.84 58.10 41.98
C ALA A 902 9.80 58.49 40.90
N CYS A 903 9.30 59.73 40.92
CA CYS A 903 8.24 60.23 40.03
C CYS A 903 8.55 61.66 39.51
N ASP A 904 9.81 61.99 39.23
CA ASP A 904 10.17 63.32 38.68
C ASP A 904 9.74 63.50 37.21
N THR A 905 9.69 62.40 36.45
CA THR A 905 9.14 62.35 35.10
C THR A 905 7.94 61.39 35.04
N LEU A 906 6.99 61.67 34.14
CA LEU A 906 5.84 60.79 33.94
C LEU A 906 6.25 59.35 33.61
N PHE A 907 7.32 59.19 32.81
CA PHE A 907 7.85 57.86 32.48
C PHE A 907 8.38 57.13 33.73
N MET A 908 9.16 57.79 34.59
CA MET A 908 9.59 57.20 35.86
C MET A 908 8.40 56.86 36.74
N CYS A 909 7.38 57.72 36.79
CA CYS A 909 6.17 57.46 37.57
C CYS A 909 5.41 56.21 37.07
N ILE A 910 5.31 56.03 35.74
CA ILE A 910 4.70 54.83 35.13
C ILE A 910 5.51 53.58 35.47
N VAL A 911 6.82 53.63 35.30
CA VAL A 911 7.71 52.49 35.59
C VAL A 911 7.66 52.12 37.08
N THR A 912 7.70 53.11 37.96
CA THR A 912 7.60 52.93 39.42
C THR A 912 6.24 52.35 39.80
N THR A 913 5.15 52.90 39.28
CA THR A 913 3.77 52.41 39.54
C THR A 913 3.56 51.00 39.00
N LEU A 914 4.06 50.69 37.81
CA LEU A 914 3.96 49.35 37.20
C LEU A 914 4.76 48.31 37.98
N ASN A 915 6.03 48.60 38.28
CA ASN A 915 6.94 47.64 38.92
C ASN A 915 6.62 47.46 40.41
N LYS A 916 6.52 48.56 41.16
CA LYS A 916 6.32 48.52 42.61
C LYS A 916 4.84 48.42 42.98
N GLY A 917 3.93 48.97 42.17
CA GLY A 917 2.50 48.87 42.44
C GLY A 917 1.92 47.49 42.20
N LEU A 918 2.35 46.76 41.16
CA LEU A 918 1.85 45.41 40.89
C LEU A 918 2.52 44.32 41.74
N ARG A 919 3.81 44.48 42.06
CA ARG A 919 4.58 43.44 42.74
C ARG A 919 4.34 43.41 44.25
N ASN A 920 3.99 44.55 44.85
CA ASN A 920 3.69 44.63 46.27
C ASN A 920 2.21 44.30 46.51
N GLY A 921 1.95 43.37 47.44
CA GLY A 921 0.64 42.75 47.62
C GLY A 921 -0.50 43.70 48.02
N GLY A 922 -0.21 44.83 48.67
CA GLY A 922 -1.20 45.86 49.03
C GLY A 922 -1.35 47.00 48.00
N GLY A 923 -0.69 46.91 46.84
CA GLY A 923 -0.72 47.92 45.79
C GLY A 923 0.35 49.00 45.96
N ILE A 924 0.17 50.14 45.27
CA ILE A 924 1.16 51.23 45.26
C ILE A 924 1.24 51.97 46.61
N GLY A 925 0.17 51.92 47.41
CA GLY A 925 0.10 52.59 48.72
C GLY A 925 1.16 52.13 49.71
N ASP A 926 1.60 50.87 49.62
CA ASP A 926 2.64 50.28 50.49
C ASP A 926 4.05 50.84 50.22
N VAL A 927 4.27 51.41 49.04
CA VAL A 927 5.59 51.88 48.57
C VAL A 927 5.77 53.37 48.81
N LEU A 928 4.66 54.07 48.84
CA LEU A 928 4.60 55.51 48.94
C LEU A 928 4.61 55.93 50.41
N ARG A 929 5.02 57.18 50.67
CA ARG A 929 5.06 57.73 52.03
C ARG A 929 3.68 57.63 52.70
N GLN A 930 3.65 57.18 53.95
CA GLN A 930 2.41 57.14 54.75
C GLN A 930 1.93 58.58 55.04
N PRO A 931 0.71 58.97 54.64
CA PRO A 931 0.20 60.32 54.85
C PRO A 931 -0.27 60.53 56.29
N SER A 932 -0.06 61.74 56.85
CA SER A 932 -0.60 62.08 58.17
C SER A 932 -2.08 62.47 58.10
N SER A 933 -2.88 62.13 59.12
CA SER A 933 -4.32 62.48 59.17
C SER A 933 -4.63 63.98 59.19
N ARG A 934 -3.61 64.85 59.28
CA ARG A 934 -3.74 66.31 59.27
C ARG A 934 -3.48 66.93 57.89
N GLU A 935 -3.04 66.15 56.90
CA GLU A 935 -2.74 66.64 55.56
C GLU A 935 -4.03 66.83 54.73
N PRO A 936 -4.15 67.91 53.93
CA PRO A 936 -5.38 68.22 53.19
C PRO A 936 -5.71 67.18 52.11
N LEU A 937 -4.71 66.46 51.61
CA LEU A 937 -4.86 65.42 50.59
C LEU A 937 -5.03 64.01 51.17
N TYR A 938 -5.06 63.85 52.51
CA TYR A 938 -5.16 62.53 53.16
C TYR A 938 -6.34 61.69 52.65
N PHE A 939 -7.53 62.30 52.52
CA PHE A 939 -8.72 61.57 52.07
C PHE A 939 -8.63 61.15 50.59
N PHE A 940 -8.18 62.06 49.71
CA PHE A 940 -7.94 61.75 48.30
C PHE A 940 -6.87 60.67 48.13
N ARG A 941 -5.86 60.70 48.99
CA ARG A 941 -4.77 59.73 49.01
C ARG A 941 -5.24 58.32 49.37
N VAL A 942 -6.05 58.19 50.42
CA VAL A 942 -6.66 56.90 50.81
C VAL A 942 -7.56 56.35 49.69
N ILE A 943 -8.34 57.21 49.02
CA ILE A 943 -9.17 56.80 47.88
C ILE A 943 -8.29 56.31 46.71
N TYR A 944 -7.21 57.01 46.40
CA TYR A 944 -6.27 56.61 45.35
C TYR A 944 -5.68 55.22 45.62
N ASP A 945 -5.19 54.99 46.85
CA ASP A 945 -4.60 53.70 47.24
C ASP A 945 -5.64 52.56 47.23
N MET A 946 -6.86 52.80 47.73
CA MET A 946 -7.96 51.83 47.69
C MET A 946 -8.41 51.52 46.25
N MET A 947 -8.58 52.54 45.40
CA MET A 947 -8.98 52.35 44.01
C MET A 947 -7.91 51.60 43.23
N PHE A 948 -6.62 51.89 43.46
CA PHE A 948 -5.53 51.15 42.85
C PHE A 948 -5.58 49.68 43.29
N PHE A 949 -5.75 49.41 44.58
CA PHE A 949 -5.84 48.05 45.11
C PHE A 949 -7.03 47.26 44.51
N PHE A 950 -8.25 47.81 44.55
CA PHE A 950 -9.43 47.11 44.02
C PHE A 950 -9.41 46.94 42.50
N ILE A 951 -9.06 47.98 41.74
CA ILE A 951 -9.15 47.94 40.28
C ILE A 951 -7.96 47.21 39.67
N VAL A 952 -6.74 47.51 40.11
CA VAL A 952 -5.51 46.96 39.49
C VAL A 952 -5.18 45.58 40.07
N ILE A 953 -5.15 45.43 41.39
CA ILE A 953 -4.76 44.16 42.02
C ILE A 953 -5.92 43.17 42.02
N ILE A 954 -7.07 43.54 42.58
CA ILE A 954 -8.19 42.59 42.73
C ILE A 954 -8.87 42.30 41.39
N ILE A 955 -9.26 43.31 40.61
CA ILE A 955 -10.01 43.07 39.38
C ILE A 955 -9.06 42.64 38.25
N THR A 956 -8.05 43.44 37.93
CA THR A 956 -7.28 43.24 36.70
C THR A 956 -6.39 42.00 36.74
N LEU A 957 -5.64 41.77 37.84
CA LEU A 957 -4.79 40.58 37.97
C LEU A 957 -5.62 39.29 37.99
N ASN A 958 -6.75 39.28 38.70
CA ASN A 958 -7.64 38.11 38.74
C ASN A 958 -8.41 37.90 37.44
N LEU A 959 -8.63 38.93 36.61
CA LEU A 959 -9.21 38.76 35.27
C LEU A 959 -8.25 37.95 34.39
N ILE A 960 -6.94 38.24 34.44
CA ILE A 960 -5.93 37.46 33.71
C ILE A 960 -5.95 35.99 34.16
N PHE A 961 -5.98 35.73 35.46
CA PHE A 961 -6.11 34.36 35.98
C PHE A 961 -7.44 33.70 35.61
N GLY A 962 -8.54 34.45 35.61
CA GLY A 962 -9.87 33.97 35.21
C GLY A 962 -9.88 33.45 33.77
N VAL A 963 -9.34 34.23 32.82
CA VAL A 963 -9.22 33.82 31.42
C VAL A 963 -8.40 32.52 31.28
N ILE A 964 -7.32 32.36 32.06
CA ILE A 964 -6.50 31.15 32.03
C ILE A 964 -7.27 29.92 32.57
N ILE A 965 -8.05 30.09 33.65
CA ILE A 965 -8.86 29.01 34.23
C ILE A 965 -9.96 28.56 33.25
N ASP A 966 -10.63 29.50 32.58
CA ASP A 966 -11.65 29.19 31.57
C ASP A 966 -11.04 28.41 30.39
N ASN A 967 -9.88 28.85 29.87
CA ASN A 967 -9.16 28.12 28.83
C ASN A 967 -8.79 26.70 29.26
N PHE A 968 -8.45 26.50 30.52
CA PHE A 968 -8.12 25.18 31.05
C PHE A 968 -9.37 24.28 31.13
N ALA A 969 -10.52 24.84 31.52
CA ALA A 969 -11.80 24.13 31.53
C ALA A 969 -12.23 23.72 30.11
N ASP A 970 -12.03 24.59 29.12
CA ASP A 970 -12.32 24.31 27.71
C ASP A 970 -11.46 23.17 27.17
N LEU A 971 -10.14 23.24 27.36
CA LEU A 971 -9.21 22.18 26.93
C LEU A 971 -9.53 20.82 27.57
N ARG A 972 -9.94 20.82 28.85
CA ARG A 972 -10.35 19.61 29.53
C ARG A 972 -11.64 19.03 28.93
N THR A 973 -12.63 19.88 28.68
CA THR A 973 -13.92 19.47 28.11
C THR A 973 -13.74 18.92 26.69
N GLU A 974 -12.92 19.57 25.88
CA GLU A 974 -12.58 19.10 24.53
C GLU A 974 -11.85 17.75 24.57
N LYS A 975 -10.85 17.60 25.43
CA LYS A 975 -10.15 16.31 25.61
C LYS A 975 -11.11 15.20 26.04
N GLN A 976 -11.97 15.48 27.02
CA GLN A 976 -12.97 14.52 27.49
C GLN A 976 -13.94 14.11 26.39
N ARG A 977 -14.42 15.07 25.58
CA ARG A 977 -15.29 14.80 24.42
C ARG A 977 -14.58 13.92 23.39
N ASN A 978 -13.31 14.22 23.07
CA ASN A 978 -12.53 13.44 22.11
C ASN A 978 -12.27 12.01 22.63
N ASP A 979 -11.97 11.85 23.92
CA ASP A 979 -11.81 10.53 24.55
C ASP A 979 -13.13 9.72 24.56
N GLU A 980 -14.27 10.39 24.74
CA GLU A 980 -15.60 9.75 24.67
C GLU A 980 -15.89 9.25 23.25
N ILE A 981 -15.68 10.08 22.24
CA ILE A 981 -15.85 9.72 20.83
C ILE A 981 -14.96 8.53 20.45
N LEU A 982 -13.69 8.54 20.84
CA LEU A 982 -12.75 7.46 20.52
C LEU A 982 -13.15 6.10 21.14
N ARG A 983 -13.87 6.10 22.27
CA ARG A 983 -14.29 4.87 22.96
C ARG A 983 -15.67 4.39 22.53
N ASN A 984 -16.55 5.31 22.14
CA ASN A 984 -17.96 5.03 21.94
C ASN A 984 -18.41 5.12 20.48
N THR A 985 -17.61 5.67 19.57
CA THR A 985 -18.01 5.83 18.16
C THR A 985 -17.02 5.09 17.26
N CYS A 986 -17.52 4.35 16.27
CA CYS A 986 -16.68 3.66 15.30
C CYS A 986 -15.93 4.65 14.40
N PHE A 987 -14.63 4.41 14.15
CA PHE A 987 -13.78 5.32 13.39
C PHE A 987 -14.21 5.48 11.92
N ILE A 988 -14.72 4.41 11.30
CA ILE A 988 -15.09 4.38 9.89
C ILE A 988 -16.55 4.81 9.70
N CYS A 989 -17.50 4.00 10.21
CA CYS A 989 -18.93 4.22 9.96
C CYS A 989 -19.59 5.26 10.85
N ALA A 990 -18.90 5.80 11.86
CA ALA A 990 -19.44 6.77 12.81
C ALA A 990 -20.67 6.30 13.62
N LEU A 991 -20.93 4.98 13.67
CA LEU A 991 -21.97 4.41 14.53
C LEU A 991 -21.51 4.37 15.99
N ASP A 992 -22.44 4.68 16.89
CA ASP A 992 -22.22 4.59 18.32
C ASP A 992 -22.26 3.15 18.83
N ARG A 993 -21.51 2.88 19.89
CA ARG A 993 -21.45 1.62 20.63
C ARG A 993 -22.83 1.12 21.05
N LYS A 994 -23.73 2.05 21.38
CA LYS A 994 -25.12 1.77 21.76
C LYS A 994 -25.91 1.05 20.66
N SER A 995 -25.57 1.25 19.39
CA SER A 995 -26.24 0.60 18.25
C SER A 995 -25.99 -0.91 18.18
N PHE A 996 -24.94 -1.40 18.85
CA PHE A 996 -24.56 -2.81 18.90
C PHE A 996 -25.02 -3.51 20.18
N ASP A 997 -25.63 -2.77 21.12
CA ASP A 997 -26.18 -3.36 22.35
C ASP A 997 -27.37 -4.27 21.98
N ASN A 998 -27.41 -5.48 22.56
CA ASN A 998 -28.40 -6.54 22.26
C ASN A 998 -28.34 -7.16 20.85
N LYS A 999 -27.23 -6.98 20.13
CA LYS A 999 -26.97 -7.63 18.82
C LYS A 999 -26.00 -8.82 18.97
N HIS A 1000 -25.95 -9.70 17.97
CA HIS A 1000 -25.03 -10.84 17.96
C HIS A 1000 -23.56 -10.44 17.81
N VAL A 1001 -23.30 -9.28 17.23
CA VAL A 1001 -21.95 -8.72 17.02
C VAL A 1001 -21.68 -7.66 18.06
N THR A 1002 -20.58 -7.80 18.81
CA THR A 1002 -20.17 -6.80 19.80
C THR A 1002 -19.49 -5.61 19.13
N PHE A 1003 -19.53 -4.43 19.75
CA PHE A 1003 -18.80 -3.25 19.24
C PHE A 1003 -17.29 -3.51 19.10
N GLU A 1004 -16.69 -4.28 20.01
CA GLU A 1004 -15.26 -4.63 19.95
C GLU A 1004 -14.94 -5.57 18.77
N ASP A 1005 -15.81 -6.54 18.48
CA ASP A 1005 -15.67 -7.39 17.30
C ASP A 1005 -15.83 -6.56 16.02
N HIS A 1006 -16.80 -5.64 15.99
CA HIS A 1006 -17.05 -4.76 14.86
C HIS A 1006 -15.81 -3.92 14.51
N ILE A 1007 -15.20 -3.22 15.47
CA ILE A 1007 -14.03 -2.36 15.20
C ILE A 1007 -12.74 -3.14 14.89
N ARG A 1008 -12.62 -4.41 15.33
CA ARG A 1008 -11.41 -5.22 15.14
C ARG A 1008 -11.44 -6.06 13.88
N LYS A 1009 -12.60 -6.59 13.50
CA LYS A 1009 -12.77 -7.52 12.37
C LYS A 1009 -13.37 -6.84 11.15
N VAL A 1010 -14.51 -6.16 11.32
CA VAL A 1010 -15.30 -5.60 10.21
C VAL A 1010 -14.79 -4.21 9.80
N HIS A 1011 -14.79 -3.26 10.73
CA HIS A 1011 -14.38 -1.86 10.51
C HIS A 1011 -13.03 -1.55 11.14
N ASN A 1012 -12.04 -2.42 10.88
CA ASN A 1012 -10.67 -2.15 11.26
C ASN A 1012 -10.06 -1.13 10.29
N MET A 1013 -9.74 0.08 10.78
CA MET A 1013 -9.21 1.16 9.95
C MET A 1013 -7.92 0.79 9.21
N TRP A 1014 -7.08 -0.09 9.77
CA TRP A 1014 -5.83 -0.49 9.14
C TRP A 1014 -6.05 -1.41 7.95
N ASN A 1015 -7.12 -2.20 7.96
CA ASN A 1015 -7.47 -3.03 6.82
C ASN A 1015 -7.80 -2.15 5.60
N TYR A 1016 -8.47 -1.01 5.77
CA TYR A 1016 -8.68 -0.07 4.66
C TYR A 1016 -7.36 0.50 4.11
N VAL A 1017 -6.37 0.79 4.97
CA VAL A 1017 -5.04 1.18 4.51
C VAL A 1017 -4.37 0.05 3.75
N TYR A 1018 -4.44 -1.18 4.25
CA TYR A 1018 -3.86 -2.34 3.58
C TYR A 1018 -4.50 -2.58 2.20
N PHE A 1019 -5.80 -2.35 2.07
CA PHE A 1019 -6.50 -2.43 0.80
C PHE A 1019 -6.07 -1.32 -0.17
N MET A 1020 -5.94 -0.08 0.31
CA MET A 1020 -5.43 1.02 -0.52
C MET A 1020 -3.97 0.80 -0.97
N VAL A 1021 -3.13 0.19 -0.11
CA VAL A 1021 -1.77 -0.24 -0.47
C VAL A 1021 -1.81 -1.35 -1.51
N LEU A 1022 -2.71 -2.34 -1.37
CA LEU A 1022 -2.89 -3.42 -2.34
C LEU A 1022 -3.19 -2.84 -3.73
N ILE A 1023 -4.17 -1.94 -3.84
CA ILE A 1023 -4.53 -1.28 -5.10
C ILE A 1023 -3.31 -0.55 -5.70
N HIS A 1024 -2.52 0.17 -4.90
CA HIS A 1024 -1.35 0.90 -5.41
C HIS A 1024 -0.18 0.01 -5.86
N VAL A 1025 -0.09 -1.23 -5.39
CA VAL A 1025 1.03 -2.14 -5.69
C VAL A 1025 0.67 -3.17 -6.77
N LYS A 1026 -0.60 -3.57 -6.83
CA LYS A 1026 -1.11 -4.57 -7.77
C LYS A 1026 -1.32 -3.97 -9.17
N ASP A 1027 -1.07 -4.76 -10.20
CA ASP A 1027 -1.28 -4.34 -11.60
C ASP A 1027 -2.77 -4.08 -11.88
N PRO A 1028 -3.13 -2.94 -12.52
CA PRO A 1028 -4.51 -2.66 -12.89
C PRO A 1028 -5.23 -3.73 -13.70
N THR A 1029 -4.53 -4.54 -14.51
CA THR A 1029 -5.17 -5.62 -15.29
C THR A 1029 -5.60 -6.81 -14.44
N GLU A 1030 -5.08 -6.94 -13.21
CA GLU A 1030 -5.40 -8.05 -12.31
C GLU A 1030 -6.45 -7.70 -11.25
N TYR A 1031 -6.96 -6.47 -11.27
CA TYR A 1031 -7.94 -6.02 -10.29
C TYR A 1031 -9.21 -6.87 -10.34
N THR A 1032 -9.71 -7.24 -9.16
CA THR A 1032 -11.05 -7.81 -9.01
C THR A 1032 -12.12 -6.74 -9.28
N GLY A 1033 -13.37 -7.14 -9.47
CA GLY A 1033 -14.48 -6.22 -9.73
C GLY A 1033 -14.59 -5.07 -8.71
N PRO A 1034 -14.64 -5.36 -7.40
CA PRO A 1034 -14.63 -4.36 -6.35
C PRO A 1034 -13.33 -3.55 -6.28
N GLU A 1035 -12.17 -4.15 -6.54
CA GLU A 1035 -10.88 -3.43 -6.56
C GLU A 1035 -10.85 -2.36 -7.65
N SER A 1036 -11.26 -2.70 -8.88
CA SER A 1036 -11.37 -1.75 -9.99
C SER A 1036 -12.33 -0.60 -9.69
N TYR A 1037 -13.49 -0.90 -9.07
CA TYR A 1037 -14.43 0.13 -8.64
C TYR A 1037 -13.82 1.07 -7.60
N VAL A 1038 -13.15 0.54 -6.58
CA VAL A 1038 -12.52 1.39 -5.55
C VAL A 1038 -11.35 2.19 -6.14
N HIS A 1039 -10.57 1.61 -7.05
CA HIS A 1039 -9.50 2.32 -7.77
C HIS A 1039 -10.05 3.55 -8.51
N GLU A 1040 -11.13 3.39 -9.28
CA GLU A 1040 -11.80 4.50 -9.96
C GLU A 1040 -12.26 5.59 -8.97
N MET A 1041 -12.85 5.19 -7.84
CA MET A 1041 -13.30 6.12 -6.80
C MET A 1041 -12.12 6.90 -6.17
N ILE A 1042 -10.98 6.24 -5.97
CA ILE A 1042 -9.74 6.86 -5.47
C ILE A 1042 -9.19 7.88 -6.48
N GLU A 1043 -9.15 7.55 -7.77
CA GLU A 1043 -8.71 8.47 -8.83
C GLU A 1043 -9.62 9.71 -8.91
N GLN A 1044 -10.92 9.53 -8.76
CA GLN A 1044 -11.91 10.61 -8.72
C GLN A 1044 -11.91 11.40 -7.40
N ARG A 1045 -11.13 10.96 -6.39
CA ARG A 1045 -11.13 11.47 -5.00
C ARG A 1045 -12.52 11.45 -4.36
N ASN A 1046 -13.34 10.46 -4.71
CA ASN A 1046 -14.65 10.24 -4.12
C ASN A 1046 -14.54 9.24 -2.94
N LEU A 1047 -15.06 9.62 -1.77
CA LEU A 1047 -15.02 8.82 -0.53
C LEU A 1047 -16.33 8.08 -0.24
N ASP A 1048 -17.29 8.09 -1.16
CA ASP A 1048 -18.61 7.45 -0.98
C ASP A 1048 -18.56 5.92 -0.90
N TRP A 1049 -17.44 5.31 -1.29
CA TRP A 1049 -17.22 3.87 -1.18
C TRP A 1049 -17.00 3.40 0.28
N PHE A 1050 -16.71 4.30 1.22
CA PHE A 1050 -16.62 3.96 2.64
C PHE A 1050 -18.01 3.84 3.29
N PRO A 1051 -18.22 2.87 4.19
CA PRO A 1051 -19.46 2.78 4.95
C PRO A 1051 -19.65 4.02 5.83
N ARG A 1052 -20.79 4.72 5.68
CA ARG A 1052 -21.19 5.86 6.52
C ARG A 1052 -22.55 5.58 7.18
N MET A 1053 -22.59 5.65 8.51
CA MET A 1053 -23.78 5.45 9.34
C MET A 1053 -24.51 4.11 9.11
N ARG A 1054 -23.82 3.09 8.58
CA ARG A 1054 -24.38 1.78 8.25
C ARG A 1054 -23.33 0.68 8.25
N THR A 1055 -23.75 -0.57 8.38
CA THR A 1055 -22.91 -1.78 8.31
C THR A 1055 -23.76 -3.03 8.08
N SER A 1056 -23.22 -4.04 7.38
CA SER A 1056 -23.94 -5.28 7.06
C SER A 1056 -24.41 -6.04 8.31
N SER A 1057 -23.65 -5.91 9.41
CA SER A 1057 -23.92 -6.58 10.69
C SER A 1057 -25.23 -6.12 11.35
N LEU A 1058 -25.73 -4.94 11.00
CA LEU A 1058 -27.01 -4.41 11.47
C LEU A 1058 -28.12 -4.64 10.44
N ASP A 1059 -27.83 -4.48 9.15
CA ASP A 1059 -28.80 -4.61 8.05
C ASP A 1059 -29.35 -6.04 7.92
N THR A 1060 -28.52 -7.07 8.12
CA THR A 1060 -28.96 -8.49 8.05
C THR A 1060 -30.03 -8.88 9.06
N GLN A 1061 -30.23 -8.13 10.15
CA GLN A 1061 -31.35 -8.36 11.06
C GLN A 1061 -32.63 -7.66 10.60
N GLU A 1062 -32.53 -6.50 9.96
CA GLU A 1062 -33.69 -5.83 9.40
C GLU A 1062 -34.26 -6.63 8.22
N ASP A 1063 -33.39 -7.22 7.40
CA ASP A 1063 -33.79 -8.04 6.27
C ASP A 1063 -34.32 -9.41 6.71
N LYS A 1064 -33.76 -10.07 7.74
CA LYS A 1064 -34.38 -11.28 8.31
C LYS A 1064 -35.77 -11.02 8.85
N ASN A 1065 -36.00 -9.88 9.50
CA ASN A 1065 -37.32 -9.51 10.00
C ASN A 1065 -38.32 -9.25 8.85
N LYS A 1066 -37.86 -8.66 7.72
CA LYS A 1066 -38.67 -8.50 6.50
C LYS A 1066 -38.93 -9.82 5.80
N GLU A 1067 -37.91 -10.67 5.61
CA GLU A 1067 -38.07 -12.00 5.02
C GLU A 1067 -39.00 -12.89 5.84
N ASP A 1068 -38.90 -12.88 7.17
CA ASP A 1068 -39.83 -13.62 8.04
C ASP A 1068 -41.27 -13.11 7.88
N GLN A 1069 -41.43 -11.80 7.66
CA GLN A 1069 -42.72 -11.18 7.41
C GLN A 1069 -43.26 -11.55 6.01
N ASP A 1070 -42.42 -11.51 4.98
CA ASP A 1070 -42.78 -11.86 3.60
C ASP A 1070 -43.07 -13.35 3.45
N ASN A 1071 -42.28 -14.22 4.10
CA ASN A 1071 -42.54 -15.67 4.17
C ASN A 1071 -43.87 -15.98 4.87
N ARG A 1072 -44.24 -15.21 5.91
CA ARG A 1072 -45.57 -15.32 6.52
C ARG A 1072 -46.67 -14.91 5.54
N ILE A 1073 -46.49 -13.83 4.80
CA ILE A 1073 -47.45 -13.37 3.79
C ILE A 1073 -47.60 -14.42 2.67
N LEU A 1074 -46.48 -14.97 2.18
CA LEU A 1074 -46.47 -16.00 1.15
C LEU A 1074 -47.16 -17.29 1.62
N LYS A 1075 -46.93 -17.69 2.88
CA LYS A 1075 -47.61 -18.84 3.48
C LYS A 1075 -49.12 -18.63 3.54
N ILE A 1076 -49.58 -17.44 3.93
CA ILE A 1076 -51.01 -17.09 3.92
C ILE A 1076 -51.57 -17.13 2.49
N GLN A 1077 -50.83 -16.65 1.49
CA GLN A 1077 -51.25 -16.72 0.09
C GLN A 1077 -51.34 -18.17 -0.43
N MET A 1078 -50.40 -19.04 -0.06
CA MET A 1078 -50.46 -20.46 -0.41
C MET A 1078 -51.63 -21.18 0.26
N GLU A 1079 -51.91 -20.87 1.53
CA GLU A 1079 -53.07 -21.42 2.24
C GLU A 1079 -54.38 -20.99 1.57
N ASN A 1080 -54.51 -19.71 1.21
CA ASN A 1080 -55.67 -19.19 0.46
C ASN A 1080 -55.81 -19.85 -0.93
N ALA A 1081 -54.70 -20.03 -1.66
CA ALA A 1081 -54.72 -20.69 -2.97
C ALA A 1081 -55.10 -22.17 -2.84
N ASN A 1082 -54.62 -22.86 -1.80
CA ASN A 1082 -54.96 -24.26 -1.55
C ASN A 1082 -56.44 -24.42 -1.17
N ASP A 1083 -56.99 -23.50 -0.38
CA ASP A 1083 -58.42 -23.51 -0.05
C ASP A 1083 -59.28 -23.19 -1.28
N ALA A 1084 -58.87 -22.24 -2.13
CA ALA A 1084 -59.53 -22.00 -3.40
C ALA A 1084 -59.51 -23.24 -4.32
N ILE A 1085 -58.39 -23.97 -4.39
CA ILE A 1085 -58.28 -25.24 -5.14
C ILE A 1085 -59.22 -26.29 -4.56
N LYS A 1086 -59.30 -26.44 -3.23
CA LYS A 1086 -60.26 -27.37 -2.59
C LYS A 1086 -61.70 -27.01 -2.92
N THR A 1087 -62.07 -25.74 -2.85
CA THR A 1087 -63.41 -25.26 -3.21
C THR A 1087 -63.72 -25.56 -4.67
N LEU A 1088 -62.81 -25.24 -5.59
CA LEU A 1088 -62.98 -25.53 -7.02
C LEU A 1088 -63.11 -27.04 -7.28
N THR A 1089 -62.36 -27.86 -6.53
CA THR A 1089 -62.41 -29.32 -6.62
C THR A 1089 -63.76 -29.86 -6.11
N MET A 1090 -64.30 -29.27 -5.04
CA MET A 1090 -65.66 -29.59 -4.56
C MET A 1090 -66.73 -29.22 -5.61
N GLU A 1091 -66.65 -28.02 -6.19
CA GLU A 1091 -67.58 -27.58 -7.25
C GLU A 1091 -67.50 -28.48 -8.49
N LEU A 1092 -66.31 -28.90 -8.90
CA LEU A 1092 -66.11 -29.84 -10.02
C LEU A 1092 -66.74 -31.21 -9.73
N ASN A 1093 -66.57 -31.73 -8.52
CA ASN A 1093 -67.18 -32.99 -8.11
C ASN A 1093 -68.71 -32.90 -8.07
N GLU A 1094 -69.25 -31.76 -7.63
CA GLU A 1094 -70.68 -31.50 -7.60
C GLU A 1094 -71.26 -31.37 -9.02
N LEU A 1095 -70.58 -30.65 -9.91
CA LEU A 1095 -70.91 -30.58 -11.34
C LEU A 1095 -70.88 -31.96 -12.00
N GLN A 1096 -69.86 -32.78 -11.71
CA GLN A 1096 -69.77 -34.15 -12.23
C GLN A 1096 -70.98 -34.98 -11.78
N LYS A 1097 -71.38 -34.86 -10.51
CA LYS A 1097 -72.57 -35.51 -9.97
C LYS A 1097 -73.84 -35.02 -10.69
N LEU A 1098 -74.02 -33.72 -10.86
CA LEU A 1098 -75.16 -33.14 -11.60
C LEU A 1098 -75.22 -33.59 -13.06
N VAL A 1099 -74.08 -33.72 -13.74
CA VAL A 1099 -74.00 -34.26 -15.11
C VAL A 1099 -74.40 -35.74 -15.14
N THR A 1100 -73.97 -36.53 -14.15
CA THR A 1100 -74.39 -37.94 -14.06
C THR A 1100 -75.88 -38.10 -13.72
N GLU A 1101 -76.43 -37.23 -12.86
CA GLU A 1101 -77.86 -37.18 -12.55
C GLU A 1101 -78.68 -36.72 -13.78
N SER A 1102 -78.20 -35.73 -14.53
CA SER A 1102 -78.82 -35.31 -15.79
C SER A 1102 -78.79 -36.41 -16.86
N ARG A 1103 -77.68 -37.15 -16.96
CA ARG A 1103 -77.58 -38.32 -17.86
C ARG A 1103 -78.55 -39.43 -17.45
N THR A 1104 -78.68 -39.72 -16.15
CA THR A 1104 -79.63 -40.73 -15.66
C THR A 1104 -81.09 -40.29 -15.81
N GLN A 1105 -81.41 -39.00 -15.63
CA GLN A 1105 -82.73 -38.44 -15.96
C GLN A 1105 -83.03 -38.50 -17.45
N LYS A 1106 -82.08 -38.16 -18.34
CA LYS A 1106 -82.22 -38.34 -19.79
C LYS A 1106 -82.45 -39.80 -20.17
N HIS A 1107 -81.72 -40.73 -19.55
CA HIS A 1107 -81.98 -42.16 -19.73
C HIS A 1107 -83.39 -42.55 -19.25
N ARG A 1108 -83.87 -42.04 -18.11
CA ARG A 1108 -85.25 -42.27 -17.65
C ARG A 1108 -86.32 -41.70 -18.59
N MET A 1109 -86.09 -40.52 -19.18
CA MET A 1109 -87.00 -39.93 -20.17
C MET A 1109 -87.07 -40.77 -21.46
N ASN A 1110 -85.98 -41.41 -21.86
CA ASN A 1110 -85.96 -42.33 -23.01
C ASN A 1110 -86.65 -43.68 -22.75
N PHE A 1111 -87.05 -43.98 -21.50
CA PHE A 1111 -87.83 -45.17 -21.14
C PHE A 1111 -89.33 -44.88 -20.95
N LEU A 1112 -89.80 -43.64 -21.18
CA LEU A 1112 -91.23 -43.36 -21.28
C LEU A 1112 -91.74 -43.84 -22.65
N PRO A 1113 -92.71 -44.78 -22.72
CA PRO A 1113 -93.28 -45.21 -23.98
C PRO A 1113 -94.08 -44.08 -24.61
N ASN A 1114 -93.77 -43.74 -25.87
CA ASN A 1114 -94.65 -42.97 -26.74
C ASN A 1114 -95.96 -43.77 -26.93
N ALA A 1115 -96.96 -43.50 -26.09
CA ALA A 1115 -98.32 -43.92 -26.35
C ALA A 1115 -98.91 -43.03 -27.46
N PRO A 1116 -99.60 -43.61 -28.47
CA PRO A 1116 -100.14 -42.86 -29.60
C PRO A 1116 -101.34 -42.02 -29.16
N LEU A 1117 -101.45 -40.79 -29.68
CA LEU A 1117 -102.70 -40.02 -29.70
C LEU A 1117 -103.60 -40.54 -30.83
N PRO A 1118 -104.82 -41.03 -30.54
CA PRO A 1118 -105.89 -41.15 -31.53
C PRO A 1118 -106.93 -40.03 -31.33
N THR A 1119 -107.14 -39.26 -32.40
CA THR A 1119 -108.38 -38.60 -32.85
C THR A 1119 -109.46 -38.20 -31.82
N SER A 1120 -109.57 -36.89 -31.55
CA SER A 1120 -110.75 -36.04 -31.85
C SER A 1120 -110.40 -34.56 -31.68
#